data_AF-A0A2S7YLC3-F1
#
_entry.id   AF-A0A2S7YLC3-F1
#
_cell.length_a   1.000
_cell.length_b   1.000
_cell.length_c   1.000
_cell.angle_alpha   90.00
_cell.angle_beta   90.00
_cell.angle_gamma   90.00
#
_symmetry.space_group_name_H-M   'P 1'
#
loop_
_entity.id
_entity.type
_entity.pdbx_description
1 polymer ?
#
loop_
_entity_poly.entity_id
_entity_poly.type
_entity_poly.pdbx_seq_one_letter_code
_entity_poly.pdbx_strand_id
1 'polypeptide(L)'
;MVQLTTIAGALCAIGLVSAQCPYANPAYLSKRDESVDATSNRDGSRGHMQGYEVDDSSGFLTSDVGGPFSDQESLKAGDRGPTLLEDFIFRQKITHFDHERVPERAVHARGAGAYGTFTSYDDFANITAASFLGAKGKKTPMFVRFSTVLGSRGSTDTARDIRGFATRFYTDEGNFDIVGNNAPVFFIQDAIQFPDLVHALKPESKNEIPQASTAHDTAWDFFSQQTTALHAVFWALSGHGVPRSFRHMDGFGVHTYRLVTDKGDSKLVKWHWRSKQGLASLYQEESQHITGKGADFHRQDLYDAIEAGYYPEWELNVQIVDEDKALAFGFDLLDPTKILPEELAPLHPLGVMRLDANPANYFAETEQVMFQPGHIVRGVDFSDDPLLQGRIFSYLDTQINRHGGPNFEQLPINRPIARVRNNNRDGAGQVFIHKNAAPYSPNTLNNGSPLQADQSTGRGFFTAPGRQASGHLGRRRSATFADHWSQPRLFYNSLSKAEQQMLIDVLRLELSVLVQPGIRKNVLKQLNMISHDIARRVGRALGTEDPPLPPDDHYYHDNTTAHMSAYGAALPTIAGLRVGVLVNSESGASVAQGRAVRDGLRAAKVFASTVGKRTVEGVDRTLAATDATVFDAVVVADGTAALFEAGAAAARSTYYPPGRPSQIVTDSFHWGKPVGFLGTGKEAINRTGIKAGPGVYVGSDVESMVKNVKEGLATFKFLDRIALDESE
;
A
#
# COMPACT_ATOMS: atom_id res chain seq x y z
N MET A 1 37.77 77.28 6.21
CA MET A 1 37.87 78.03 4.94
C MET A 1 39.32 77.92 4.45
N VAL A 2 39.65 76.83 3.75
CA VAL A 2 40.96 76.53 3.13
C VAL A 2 40.63 75.58 1.96
N GLN A 3 40.61 76.03 0.71
CA GLN A 3 41.72 76.21 -0.26
C GLN A 3 42.13 74.93 -1.02
N LEU A 4 42.23 75.10 -2.34
CA LEU A 4 42.84 74.26 -3.38
C LEU A 4 42.08 73.01 -3.87
N THR A 5 41.10 73.30 -4.73
CA THR A 5 40.68 72.46 -5.86
C THR A 5 41.68 72.52 -7.02
N THR A 6 41.62 71.47 -7.85
CA THR A 6 42.19 71.33 -9.21
C THR A 6 43.71 71.20 -9.34
N ILE A 7 44.19 69.95 -9.33
CA ILE A 7 44.98 69.26 -10.39
C ILE A 7 45.47 67.92 -9.78
N ALA A 8 44.62 66.89 -9.81
CA ALA A 8 45.01 65.50 -9.54
C ALA A 8 44.06 64.48 -10.22
N GLY A 9 43.25 64.92 -11.18
CA GLY A 9 42.25 64.09 -11.87
C GLY A 9 42.74 63.41 -13.15
N ALA A 10 44.03 63.49 -13.49
CA ALA A 10 44.55 63.01 -14.77
C ALA A 10 45.69 61.96 -14.66
N LEU A 11 46.07 61.52 -13.45
CA LEU A 11 47.15 60.53 -13.25
C LEU A 11 46.71 59.22 -12.55
N CYS A 12 45.44 59.07 -12.18
CA CYS A 12 44.87 57.79 -11.71
C CYS A 12 44.16 56.98 -12.82
N ALA A 13 44.09 57.49 -14.05
CA ALA A 13 43.38 56.83 -15.17
C ALA A 13 44.28 55.98 -16.09
N ILE A 14 45.55 55.76 -15.75
CA ILE A 14 46.49 54.92 -16.54
C ILE A 14 47.06 53.74 -15.72
N GLY A 15 46.67 53.58 -14.44
CA GLY A 15 47.13 52.49 -13.56
C GLY A 15 46.17 51.31 -13.39
N LEU A 16 45.00 51.30 -14.05
CA LEU A 16 43.96 50.28 -13.85
C LEU A 16 43.68 49.41 -15.07
N VAL A 17 44.56 49.40 -16.08
CA VAL A 17 44.39 48.57 -17.29
C VAL A 17 45.26 47.30 -17.29
N SER A 18 45.93 46.94 -16.19
CA SER A 18 46.74 45.70 -16.18
C SER A 18 46.78 44.97 -14.83
N ALA A 19 45.64 44.85 -14.14
CA ALA A 19 45.45 43.82 -13.14
C ALA A 19 44.79 42.58 -13.79
N GLN A 20 45.49 41.95 -14.73
CA GLN A 20 45.16 40.58 -15.13
C GLN A 20 45.58 39.65 -13.98
N CYS A 21 44.62 38.99 -13.36
CA CYS A 21 44.90 37.90 -12.43
C CYS A 21 45.68 36.80 -13.19
N PRO A 22 46.92 36.46 -12.80
CA PRO A 22 47.74 35.49 -13.55
C PRO A 22 47.21 34.05 -13.49
N TYR A 23 46.11 33.81 -12.77
CA TYR A 23 45.48 32.49 -12.60
C TYR A 23 44.11 32.35 -13.28
N ALA A 24 43.60 33.40 -13.92
CA ALA A 24 42.32 33.34 -14.64
C ALA A 24 42.57 33.53 -16.13
N ASN A 25 42.90 32.44 -16.83
CA ASN A 25 42.88 32.44 -18.29
C ASN A 25 41.43 32.25 -18.76
N PRO A 26 40.78 33.26 -19.37
CA PRO A 26 39.40 33.16 -19.85
C PRO A 26 39.24 32.15 -21.00
N ALA A 27 40.33 31.64 -21.60
CA ALA A 27 40.28 30.52 -22.54
C ALA A 27 39.95 29.16 -21.87
N TYR A 28 39.96 29.08 -20.53
CA TYR A 28 39.44 27.93 -19.77
C TYR A 28 37.96 28.06 -19.40
N LEU A 29 37.29 29.14 -19.82
CA LEU A 29 35.83 29.23 -19.80
C LEU A 29 35.26 28.46 -20.99
N SER A 30 35.55 27.16 -21.06
CA SER A 30 34.64 26.27 -21.77
C SER A 30 33.29 26.37 -21.08
N LYS A 31 32.22 26.63 -21.83
CA LYS A 31 30.86 26.49 -21.29
C LYS A 31 30.80 25.09 -20.69
N ARG A 32 30.59 25.01 -19.38
CA ARG A 32 30.14 23.77 -18.76
C ARG A 32 28.87 23.41 -19.51
N ASP A 33 28.92 22.29 -20.22
CA ASP A 33 27.78 21.77 -20.92
C ASP A 33 26.74 21.39 -19.86
N GLU A 34 25.81 22.31 -19.57
CA GLU A 34 24.67 22.09 -18.68
C GLU A 34 23.54 21.34 -19.40
N SER A 35 23.81 20.71 -20.54
CA SER A 35 22.97 19.59 -20.97
C SER A 35 23.25 18.39 -20.05
N VAL A 36 22.73 18.45 -18.82
CA VAL A 36 22.25 17.22 -18.19
C VAL A 36 21.04 16.83 -19.01
N ASP A 37 21.33 16.15 -20.10
CA ASP A 37 20.38 15.55 -20.98
C ASP A 37 19.53 14.61 -20.09
N ALA A 38 18.28 14.99 -19.86
CA ALA A 38 17.29 14.20 -19.11
C ALA A 38 16.95 12.87 -19.82
N THR A 39 17.72 12.50 -20.84
CA THR A 39 17.55 11.31 -21.66
C THR A 39 18.81 10.43 -21.77
N SER A 40 19.92 10.78 -21.11
CA SER A 40 21.12 9.91 -21.12
C SER A 40 21.07 8.87 -19.98
N ASN A 41 20.76 7.62 -20.35
CA ASN A 41 20.87 6.36 -19.58
C ASN A 41 21.11 6.49 -18.07
N ARG A 42 20.02 6.68 -17.32
CA ARG A 42 19.97 6.35 -15.90
C ARG A 42 19.28 5.00 -15.78
N ASP A 43 20.06 3.93 -15.74
CA ASP A 43 19.54 2.57 -15.77
C ASP A 43 18.63 2.27 -14.57
N GLY A 44 17.52 1.55 -14.81
CA GLY A 44 16.60 1.05 -13.78
C GLY A 44 15.46 1.99 -13.39
N SER A 45 14.50 1.48 -12.62
CA SER A 45 13.27 2.17 -12.20
C SER A 45 13.51 3.43 -11.33
N ARG A 46 14.67 3.50 -10.67
CA ARG A 46 15.11 4.62 -9.81
C ARG A 46 16.02 5.63 -10.50
N GLY A 47 16.28 5.50 -11.80
CA GLY A 47 17.26 6.34 -12.50
C GLY A 47 17.05 7.85 -12.26
N HIS A 48 15.81 8.33 -12.24
CA HIS A 48 15.50 9.75 -12.01
C HIS A 48 15.95 10.29 -10.63
N MET A 49 16.20 9.42 -9.64
CA MET A 49 16.59 9.78 -8.28
C MET A 49 18.09 9.96 -8.05
N GLN A 50 18.94 9.36 -8.90
CA GLN A 50 20.41 9.33 -8.71
C GLN A 50 21.04 10.71 -8.50
N GLY A 51 20.50 11.75 -9.13
CA GLY A 51 21.01 13.12 -8.99
C GLY A 51 20.71 13.79 -7.64
N TYR A 52 20.00 13.12 -6.75
CA TYR A 52 19.61 13.61 -5.42
C TYR A 52 20.17 12.76 -4.28
N GLU A 53 20.91 11.70 -4.59
CA GLU A 53 21.52 10.84 -3.58
C GLU A 53 22.79 11.48 -3.01
N VAL A 54 22.97 11.34 -1.70
CA VAL A 54 24.15 11.80 -0.96
C VAL A 54 24.86 10.56 -0.40
N ASP A 55 26.16 10.43 -0.66
CA ASP A 55 26.99 9.32 -0.20
C ASP A 55 28.00 9.82 0.84
N ASP A 56 27.79 9.41 2.09
CA ASP A 56 28.64 9.74 3.24
C ASP A 56 29.51 8.56 3.68
N SER A 57 29.80 7.60 2.80
CA SER A 57 30.68 6.45 3.09
C SER A 57 32.16 6.84 3.26
N SER A 58 32.53 8.08 2.94
CA SER A 58 33.87 8.63 3.12
C SER A 58 33.82 10.15 3.38
N GLY A 59 34.89 10.72 3.94
CA GLY A 59 34.98 12.16 4.26
C GLY A 59 34.93 12.47 5.76
N PHE A 60 34.86 13.76 6.10
CA PHE A 60 34.70 14.24 7.47
C PHE A 60 33.27 14.77 7.68
N LEU A 61 32.76 14.66 8.91
CA LEU A 61 31.50 15.26 9.32
C LEU A 61 31.53 16.79 9.12
N THR A 62 30.47 17.36 8.56
CA THR A 62 30.34 18.81 8.33
C THR A 62 29.01 19.35 8.84
N SER A 63 28.87 20.68 8.89
CA SER A 63 27.55 21.32 9.03
C SER A 63 26.76 21.26 7.72
N ASP A 64 25.47 21.58 7.78
CA ASP A 64 24.61 21.72 6.59
C ASP A 64 25.09 22.83 5.61
N VAL A 65 25.91 23.78 6.07
CA VAL A 65 26.55 24.80 5.23
C VAL A 65 28.03 24.51 4.95
N GLY A 66 28.45 23.27 5.19
CA GLY A 66 29.84 22.83 5.08
C GLY A 66 30.68 23.14 6.33
N GLY A 67 32.00 22.95 6.25
CA GLY A 67 32.91 23.16 7.38
C GLY A 67 33.02 21.92 8.28
N PRO A 68 34.21 21.28 8.35
CA PRO A 68 34.40 20.07 9.16
C PRO A 68 34.35 20.32 10.68
N PHE A 69 33.77 19.39 11.45
CA PHE A 69 33.77 19.41 12.91
C PHE A 69 33.63 18.01 13.55
N SER A 70 33.63 17.97 14.89
CA SER A 70 33.17 16.83 15.70
C SER A 70 31.96 17.23 16.55
N ASP A 71 30.99 16.34 16.75
CA ASP A 71 29.68 16.64 17.37
C ASP A 71 29.34 15.75 18.58
N GLN A 72 30.34 15.07 19.15
CA GLN A 72 30.15 14.11 20.24
C GLN A 72 30.09 14.77 21.62
N GLU A 73 30.66 15.96 21.76
CA GLU A 73 30.73 16.70 23.02
C GLU A 73 30.28 18.15 22.80
N SER A 74 29.39 18.63 23.66
CA SER A 74 29.01 20.04 23.69
C SER A 74 30.14 20.91 24.21
N LEU A 75 30.21 22.15 23.74
CA LEU A 75 31.08 23.19 24.28
C LEU A 75 30.61 23.62 25.68
N LYS A 76 31.51 23.55 26.66
CA LYS A 76 31.23 23.81 28.10
C LYS A 76 32.24 24.81 28.68
N ALA A 77 31.84 25.56 29.71
CA ALA A 77 32.76 26.42 30.50
C ALA A 77 33.61 25.59 31.48
N GLY A 78 34.61 24.88 30.96
CA GLY A 78 35.39 23.86 31.68
C GLY A 78 34.72 22.49 31.68
N ASP A 79 35.46 21.43 31.97
CA ASP A 79 35.01 20.03 31.80
C ASP A 79 33.73 19.67 32.57
N ARG A 80 33.47 20.39 33.67
CA ARG A 80 32.29 20.23 34.54
C ARG A 80 31.36 21.45 34.52
N GLY A 81 31.59 22.37 33.60
CA GLY A 81 30.81 23.60 33.47
C GLY A 81 29.52 23.42 32.67
N PRO A 82 28.66 24.45 32.65
CA PRO A 82 27.46 24.46 31.83
C PRO A 82 27.80 24.50 30.33
N THR A 83 26.88 24.00 29.50
CA THR A 83 26.92 24.15 28.04
C THR A 83 26.74 25.61 27.63
N LEU A 84 27.49 26.05 26.61
CA LEU A 84 27.46 27.43 26.12
C LEU A 84 26.50 27.61 24.94
N LEU A 85 25.78 28.73 24.91
CA LEU A 85 24.85 29.05 23.81
C LEU A 85 25.59 29.30 22.48
N GLU A 86 26.86 29.70 22.51
CA GLU A 86 27.65 29.90 21.30
C GLU A 86 27.96 28.60 20.53
N ASP A 87 27.72 27.43 21.13
CA ASP A 87 27.88 26.12 20.49
C ASP A 87 26.92 25.95 19.31
N PHE A 88 27.41 26.31 18.13
CA PHE A 88 26.61 26.23 16.91
C PHE A 88 26.48 24.80 16.41
N ILE A 89 27.44 23.90 16.70
CA ILE A 89 27.42 22.48 16.28
C ILE A 89 26.30 21.74 17.01
N PHE A 90 26.21 21.92 18.33
CA PHE A 90 25.10 21.42 19.13
C PHE A 90 23.77 21.97 18.63
N ARG A 91 23.65 23.30 18.51
CA ARG A 91 22.40 23.94 18.13
C ARG A 91 21.89 23.49 16.77
N GLN A 92 22.73 23.45 15.73
CA GLN A 92 22.28 23.05 14.39
C GLN A 92 21.84 21.59 14.33
N LYS A 93 22.56 20.67 15.00
CA LYS A 93 22.22 19.24 15.05
C LYS A 93 20.88 19.01 15.76
N ILE A 94 20.72 19.60 16.95
CA ILE A 94 19.49 19.48 17.73
C ILE A 94 18.32 20.17 17.03
N THR A 95 18.54 21.34 16.41
CA THR A 95 17.49 22.04 15.64
C THR A 95 16.98 21.17 14.50
N HIS A 96 17.85 20.53 13.73
CA HIS A 96 17.44 19.63 12.66
C HIS A 96 16.66 18.43 13.22
N PHE A 97 17.16 17.79 14.27
CA PHE A 97 16.50 16.67 14.95
C PHE A 97 15.08 17.03 15.43
N ASP A 98 14.92 18.17 16.10
CA ASP A 98 13.65 18.66 16.64
C ASP A 98 12.60 18.92 15.54
N HIS A 99 13.03 19.14 14.30
CA HIS A 99 12.17 19.44 13.14
C HIS A 99 12.09 18.30 12.13
N GLU A 100 12.53 17.08 12.46
CA GLU A 100 12.48 15.94 11.54
C GLU A 100 11.05 15.47 11.23
N ARG A 101 10.08 15.70 12.13
CA ARG A 101 8.73 15.15 11.99
C ARG A 101 7.84 16.11 11.20
N VAL A 102 7.25 15.58 10.12
CA VAL A 102 6.17 16.24 9.38
C VAL A 102 4.82 15.58 9.71
N PRO A 103 3.69 16.29 9.51
CA PRO A 103 2.37 15.70 9.68
C PRO A 103 2.22 14.42 8.86
N GLU A 104 1.73 13.35 9.49
CA GLU A 104 1.36 12.13 8.77
C GLU A 104 0.20 12.39 7.81
N ARG A 105 -0.10 11.39 6.96
CA ARG A 105 -1.29 11.46 6.11
C ARG A 105 -2.55 11.44 6.98
N ALA A 106 -3.55 12.28 6.68
CA ALA A 106 -4.81 12.28 7.43
C ALA A 106 -5.51 10.90 7.42
N VAL A 107 -5.39 10.19 6.30
CA VAL A 107 -5.75 8.78 6.12
C VAL A 107 -4.60 8.07 5.40
N HIS A 108 -4.51 6.76 5.53
CA HIS A 108 -3.43 5.96 4.94
C HIS A 108 -2.03 6.32 5.46
N ALA A 109 -1.92 6.75 6.72
CA ALA A 109 -0.66 7.14 7.34
C ALA A 109 0.35 5.99 7.37
N ARG A 110 -0.10 4.80 7.77
CA ARG A 110 0.70 3.57 7.77
C ARG A 110 0.81 2.97 6.37
N GLY A 111 2.03 2.88 5.83
CA GLY A 111 2.26 2.28 4.52
C GLY A 111 3.72 1.95 4.24
N ALA A 112 3.99 1.46 3.03
CA ALA A 112 5.32 1.21 2.48
C ALA A 112 5.27 1.35 0.95
N GLY A 113 6.39 1.70 0.33
CA GLY A 113 6.46 1.89 -1.11
C GLY A 113 7.73 1.35 -1.74
N ALA A 114 7.68 1.17 -3.06
CA ALA A 114 8.76 0.64 -3.86
C ALA A 114 8.68 1.19 -5.29
N TYR A 115 9.83 1.18 -5.97
CA TYR A 115 9.94 1.54 -7.38
C TYR A 115 9.72 0.35 -8.29
N GLY A 116 9.35 0.65 -9.52
CA GLY A 116 9.19 -0.37 -10.55
C GLY A 116 9.09 0.22 -11.95
N THR A 117 8.72 -0.64 -12.89
CA THR A 117 8.50 -0.25 -14.29
C THR A 117 7.17 -0.83 -14.77
N PHE A 118 6.33 0.01 -15.38
CA PHE A 118 5.22 -0.43 -16.20
C PHE A 118 5.68 -0.69 -17.63
N THR A 119 5.21 -1.76 -18.26
CA THR A 119 5.42 -2.07 -19.67
C THR A 119 4.08 -2.29 -20.37
N SER A 120 3.77 -1.45 -21.36
CA SER A 120 2.55 -1.59 -22.16
C SER A 120 2.59 -2.86 -23.03
N TYR A 121 1.48 -3.58 -23.13
CA TYR A 121 1.37 -4.78 -23.96
C TYR A 121 1.15 -4.51 -25.43
N ASP A 122 0.55 -3.37 -25.76
CA ASP A 122 0.30 -2.95 -27.14
C ASP A 122 0.28 -1.42 -27.27
N ASP A 123 -0.02 -0.95 -28.47
CA ASP A 123 -0.49 0.42 -28.72
C ASP A 123 -2.01 0.52 -28.53
N PHE A 124 -2.44 1.32 -27.56
CA PHE A 124 -3.85 1.55 -27.22
C PHE A 124 -4.42 2.88 -27.74
N ALA A 125 -3.80 3.47 -28.77
CA ALA A 125 -4.29 4.69 -29.42
C ALA A 125 -5.75 4.61 -29.92
N ASN A 126 -6.27 3.40 -30.13
CA ASN A 126 -7.66 3.15 -30.51
C ASN A 126 -8.67 3.48 -29.39
N ILE A 127 -8.26 3.53 -28.13
CA ILE A 127 -9.13 3.83 -26.98
C ILE A 127 -8.65 5.01 -26.13
N THR A 128 -7.36 5.35 -26.15
CA THR A 128 -6.80 6.45 -25.35
C THR A 128 -5.66 7.16 -26.06
N ALA A 129 -5.55 8.47 -25.86
CA ALA A 129 -4.39 9.26 -26.27
C ALA A 129 -3.23 9.21 -25.25
N ALA A 130 -3.34 8.42 -24.17
CA ALA A 130 -2.35 8.40 -23.10
C ALA A 130 -1.01 7.82 -23.57
N SER A 131 0.02 8.66 -23.53
CA SER A 131 1.33 8.35 -24.11
C SER A 131 1.98 7.09 -23.53
N PHE A 132 1.79 6.79 -22.24
CA PHE A 132 2.38 5.60 -21.60
C PHE A 132 1.81 4.26 -22.15
N LEU A 133 0.67 4.31 -22.85
CA LEU A 133 0.01 3.20 -23.51
C LEU A 133 0.11 3.26 -25.05
N GLY A 134 0.79 4.27 -25.61
CA GLY A 134 0.81 4.52 -27.06
C GLY A 134 1.79 3.67 -27.87
N ALA A 135 2.40 2.63 -27.29
CA ALA A 135 3.24 1.68 -28.01
C ALA A 135 3.47 0.39 -27.25
N LYS A 136 3.48 -0.73 -27.97
CA LYS A 136 3.89 -2.04 -27.46
C LYS A 136 5.29 -2.01 -26.86
N GLY A 137 5.44 -2.52 -25.65
CA GLY A 137 6.72 -2.59 -24.95
C GLY A 137 7.22 -1.24 -24.42
N LYS A 138 6.44 -0.16 -24.55
CA LYS A 138 6.81 1.13 -23.95
C LYS A 138 6.93 0.97 -22.44
N LYS A 139 8.08 1.39 -21.91
CA LYS A 139 8.40 1.34 -20.48
C LYS A 139 8.15 2.69 -19.83
N THR A 140 7.60 2.68 -18.63
CA THR A 140 7.35 3.88 -17.83
C THR A 140 7.80 3.62 -16.39
N PRO A 141 8.77 4.39 -15.86
CA PRO A 141 9.16 4.28 -14.46
C PRO A 141 7.96 4.54 -13.53
N MET A 142 7.96 3.88 -12.38
CA MET A 142 6.87 3.98 -11.42
C MET A 142 7.36 4.07 -9.99
N PHE A 143 6.50 4.63 -9.14
CA PHE A 143 6.55 4.43 -7.69
C PHE A 143 5.17 3.99 -7.20
N VAL A 144 5.14 3.00 -6.31
CA VAL A 144 3.91 2.47 -5.72
C VAL A 144 3.99 2.58 -4.21
N ARG A 145 2.87 2.95 -3.59
CA ARG A 145 2.71 2.90 -2.14
C ARG A 145 1.45 2.13 -1.76
N PHE A 146 1.64 1.16 -0.88
CA PHE A 146 0.58 0.42 -0.22
C PHE A 146 0.39 0.93 1.20
N SER A 147 -0.82 0.79 1.75
CA SER A 147 -1.12 1.31 3.09
C SER A 147 -2.37 0.67 3.68
N THR A 148 -2.53 0.70 5.01
CA THR A 148 -3.86 0.64 5.64
C THR A 148 -4.56 2.01 5.49
N VAL A 149 -5.70 2.27 6.13
CA VAL A 149 -6.45 3.54 6.04
C VAL A 149 -6.49 4.27 7.39
N LEU A 150 -6.94 3.57 8.44
CA LEU A 150 -7.39 4.21 9.69
C LEU A 150 -6.23 4.54 10.62
N GLY A 151 -5.32 3.58 10.77
CA GLY A 151 -4.23 3.64 11.73
C GLY A 151 -3.22 4.75 11.45
N SER A 152 -2.73 5.38 12.52
CA SER A 152 -1.60 6.32 12.46
C SER A 152 -0.32 5.63 11.98
N ARG A 153 0.72 6.39 11.62
CA ARG A 153 1.94 5.88 10.95
C ARG A 153 2.67 4.77 11.71
N GLY A 154 2.57 4.75 13.04
CA GLY A 154 3.15 3.73 13.93
C GLY A 154 2.26 2.52 14.21
N SER A 155 1.07 2.43 13.60
CA SER A 155 0.17 1.28 13.74
C SER A 155 0.70 0.02 13.03
N THR A 156 -0.10 -1.05 13.05
CA THR A 156 0.23 -2.37 12.50
C THR A 156 -0.18 -2.53 11.03
N ASP A 157 0.63 -3.27 10.26
CA ASP A 157 0.33 -3.61 8.86
C ASP A 157 -0.89 -4.54 8.72
N THR A 158 -1.11 -5.43 9.70
CA THR A 158 -2.13 -6.50 9.62
C THR A 158 -3.45 -6.16 10.31
N ALA A 159 -3.68 -4.88 10.61
CA ALA A 159 -4.99 -4.41 11.07
C ALA A 159 -6.08 -4.79 10.05
N ARG A 160 -7.28 -5.12 10.53
CA ARG A 160 -8.44 -5.31 9.65
C ARG A 160 -8.85 -3.94 9.11
N ASP A 161 -8.69 -3.76 7.80
CA ASP A 161 -8.90 -2.46 7.14
C ASP A 161 -9.08 -2.67 5.63
N ILE A 162 -9.43 -1.64 4.87
CA ILE A 162 -9.17 -1.58 3.43
C ILE A 162 -7.71 -1.13 3.21
N ARG A 163 -7.09 -1.54 2.09
CA ARG A 163 -5.71 -1.14 1.76
C ARG A 163 -5.72 -0.12 0.66
N GLY A 164 -4.92 0.93 0.83
CA GLY A 164 -4.54 1.81 -0.27
C GLY A 164 -3.58 1.09 -1.21
N PHE A 165 -3.76 1.33 -2.51
CA PHE A 165 -2.88 0.90 -3.59
C PHE A 165 -2.72 2.09 -4.54
N ALA A 166 -1.76 2.97 -4.23
CA ALA A 166 -1.48 4.17 -5.00
C ALA A 166 -0.29 3.94 -5.93
N THR A 167 -0.47 4.21 -7.22
CA THR A 167 0.56 4.05 -8.25
C THR A 167 0.81 5.38 -8.94
N ARG A 168 2.07 5.74 -9.14
CA ARG A 168 2.52 6.90 -9.93
C ARG A 168 3.27 6.39 -11.14
N PHE A 169 2.84 6.85 -12.31
CA PHE A 169 3.52 6.67 -13.57
C PHE A 169 4.27 7.97 -13.88
N TYR A 170 5.59 7.90 -13.95
CA TYR A 170 6.40 9.02 -14.43
C TYR A 170 6.41 8.99 -15.96
N THR A 171 5.32 9.42 -16.59
CA THR A 171 5.19 9.39 -18.06
C THR A 171 6.01 10.50 -18.72
N ASP A 172 6.23 10.38 -20.03
CA ASP A 172 6.86 11.43 -20.84
C ASP A 172 5.94 12.63 -21.11
N GLU A 173 4.65 12.56 -20.73
CA GLU A 173 3.66 13.63 -20.82
C GLU A 173 3.15 14.11 -19.45
N GLY A 174 3.89 13.81 -18.36
CA GLY A 174 3.55 14.22 -16.99
C GLY A 174 3.31 13.04 -16.05
N ASN A 175 3.20 13.33 -14.75
CA ASN A 175 2.88 12.28 -13.78
C ASN A 175 1.39 11.91 -13.90
N PHE A 176 1.10 10.61 -13.92
CA PHE A 176 -0.26 10.07 -13.84
C PHE A 176 -0.36 9.22 -12.58
N ASP A 177 -1.35 9.47 -11.73
CA ASP A 177 -1.54 8.71 -10.50
C ASP A 177 -2.87 7.94 -10.52
N ILE A 178 -2.83 6.61 -10.37
CA ILE A 178 -4.01 5.81 -10.02
C ILE A 178 -3.97 5.59 -8.51
N VAL A 179 -4.81 6.34 -7.78
CA VAL A 179 -4.89 6.31 -6.32
C VAL A 179 -6.06 5.43 -5.88
N GLY A 180 -5.82 4.11 -5.92
CA GLY A 180 -6.80 3.07 -5.70
C GLY A 180 -6.78 2.45 -4.30
N ASN A 181 -7.61 1.42 -4.13
CA ASN A 181 -7.67 0.56 -2.95
C ASN A 181 -7.64 -0.93 -3.36
N ASN A 182 -7.49 -1.84 -2.40
CA ASN A 182 -7.62 -3.29 -2.64
C ASN A 182 -9.07 -3.81 -2.63
N ALA A 183 -10.05 -2.91 -2.51
CA ALA A 183 -11.46 -3.20 -2.71
C ALA A 183 -12.00 -2.34 -3.87
N PRO A 184 -12.90 -2.89 -4.71
CA PRO A 184 -13.40 -2.22 -5.92
C PRO A 184 -14.48 -1.16 -5.66
N VAL A 185 -14.86 -0.95 -4.39
CA VAL A 185 -15.92 -0.03 -3.95
C VAL A 185 -15.47 0.81 -2.76
N PHE A 186 -16.21 1.91 -2.51
CA PHE A 186 -16.00 2.77 -1.34
C PHE A 186 -17.22 2.79 -0.40
N PHE A 187 -17.05 3.35 0.81
CA PHE A 187 -18.08 3.35 1.85
C PHE A 187 -19.17 4.41 1.66
N ILE A 188 -18.88 5.48 0.93
CA ILE A 188 -19.77 6.65 0.77
C ILE A 188 -19.85 7.03 -0.71
N GLN A 189 -20.92 7.73 -1.06
CA GLN A 189 -21.23 8.10 -2.44
C GLN A 189 -20.84 9.53 -2.79
N ASP A 190 -20.57 10.37 -1.78
CA ASP A 190 -20.24 11.79 -1.96
C ASP A 190 -19.07 12.16 -1.05
N ALA A 191 -18.09 12.88 -1.62
CA ALA A 191 -16.87 13.28 -0.92
C ALA A 191 -17.11 14.17 0.30
N ILE A 192 -18.23 14.91 0.35
CA ILE A 192 -18.53 15.77 1.51
C ILE A 192 -18.72 14.97 2.80
N GLN A 193 -19.11 13.68 2.70
CA GLN A 193 -19.27 12.78 3.85
C GLN A 193 -17.95 12.13 4.29
N PHE A 194 -16.83 12.40 3.60
CA PHE A 194 -15.55 11.77 3.91
C PHE A 194 -15.04 12.06 5.32
N PRO A 195 -15.13 13.30 5.85
CA PRO A 195 -14.80 13.56 7.25
C PRO A 195 -15.69 12.80 8.22
N ASP A 196 -17.00 12.69 7.95
CA ASP A 196 -17.94 11.95 8.82
C ASP A 196 -17.55 10.46 8.91
N LEU A 197 -17.29 9.84 7.76
CA LEU A 197 -16.78 8.47 7.68
C LEU A 197 -15.46 8.34 8.47
N VAL A 198 -14.47 9.15 8.15
CA VAL A 198 -13.13 9.02 8.73
C VAL A 198 -13.16 9.26 10.24
N HIS A 199 -13.93 10.24 10.74
CA HIS A 199 -14.10 10.46 12.17
C HIS A 199 -14.81 9.30 12.88
N ALA A 200 -15.81 8.70 12.24
CA ALA A 200 -16.53 7.57 12.81
C ALA A 200 -15.64 6.32 12.94
N LEU A 201 -14.75 6.08 11.97
CA LEU A 201 -13.91 4.88 11.89
C LEU A 201 -12.55 5.02 12.61
N LYS A 202 -12.07 6.25 12.81
CA LYS A 202 -10.85 6.53 13.57
C LYS A 202 -11.06 6.37 15.08
N PRO A 203 -9.98 6.36 15.88
CA PRO A 203 -10.11 6.29 17.33
C PRO A 203 -11.04 7.38 17.87
N GLU A 204 -11.88 7.05 18.85
CA GLU A 204 -12.88 7.98 19.37
C GLU A 204 -12.22 9.23 19.96
N SER A 205 -12.74 10.42 19.62
CA SER A 205 -12.10 11.70 19.95
C SER A 205 -11.92 11.96 21.46
N LYS A 206 -12.72 11.31 22.30
CA LYS A 206 -12.66 11.48 23.76
C LYS A 206 -11.41 10.89 24.40
N ASN A 207 -10.82 9.85 23.80
CA ASN A 207 -9.74 9.07 24.40
C ASN A 207 -8.73 8.49 23.39
N GLU A 208 -8.93 8.71 22.09
CA GLU A 208 -8.13 8.18 20.99
C GLU A 208 -8.05 6.63 21.01
N ILE A 209 -9.16 5.97 21.30
CA ILE A 209 -9.27 4.49 21.33
C ILE A 209 -10.46 4.03 20.48
N PRO A 210 -10.35 2.93 19.71
CA PRO A 210 -9.17 2.07 19.51
C PRO A 210 -8.31 2.49 18.31
N GLN A 211 -7.01 2.16 18.34
CA GLN A 211 -6.09 2.36 17.21
C GLN A 211 -6.32 1.31 16.13
N ALA A 212 -6.46 1.75 14.87
CA ALA A 212 -6.52 0.90 13.67
C ALA A 212 -7.55 -0.24 13.73
N SER A 213 -8.78 0.04 14.18
CA SER A 213 -9.85 -0.95 14.29
C SER A 213 -11.21 -0.28 14.15
N THR A 214 -12.15 -0.93 13.47
CA THR A 214 -13.58 -0.55 13.41
C THR A 214 -14.42 -1.17 14.51
N ALA A 215 -13.83 -1.98 15.39
CA ALA A 215 -14.51 -2.67 16.48
C ALA A 215 -14.81 -1.72 17.67
N HIS A 216 -15.62 -0.69 17.42
CA HIS A 216 -16.08 0.30 18.42
C HIS A 216 -17.39 0.97 17.98
N ASP A 217 -18.02 1.69 18.92
CA ASP A 217 -19.39 2.18 18.79
C ASP A 217 -19.56 3.16 17.63
N THR A 218 -18.66 4.14 17.47
CA THR A 218 -18.84 5.18 16.44
C THR A 218 -18.77 4.64 15.02
N ALA A 219 -17.92 3.63 14.76
CA ALA A 219 -17.82 3.02 13.44
C ALA A 219 -19.12 2.27 13.09
N TRP A 220 -19.59 1.42 14.01
CA TRP A 220 -20.79 0.61 13.79
C TRP A 220 -22.09 1.41 13.87
N ASP A 221 -22.12 2.51 14.61
CA ASP A 221 -23.21 3.49 14.54
C ASP A 221 -23.30 4.05 13.12
N PHE A 222 -22.20 4.61 12.60
CA PHE A 222 -22.15 5.14 11.24
C PHE A 222 -22.57 4.10 10.19
N PHE A 223 -22.04 2.88 10.24
CA PHE A 223 -22.44 1.82 9.30
C PHE A 223 -23.92 1.44 9.39
N SER A 224 -24.53 1.55 10.57
CA SER A 224 -25.95 1.25 10.76
C SER A 224 -26.89 2.36 10.26
N GLN A 225 -26.41 3.62 10.24
CA GLN A 225 -27.17 4.80 9.80
C GLN A 225 -26.91 5.17 8.32
N GLN A 226 -25.68 5.00 7.86
CA GLN A 226 -25.23 5.33 6.51
C GLN A 226 -25.08 4.05 5.69
N THR A 227 -26.22 3.54 5.21
CA THR A 227 -26.31 2.21 4.58
C THR A 227 -25.49 2.06 3.29
N THR A 228 -25.04 3.16 2.68
CA THR A 228 -24.08 3.13 1.55
C THR A 228 -22.77 2.41 1.88
N ALA A 229 -22.41 2.34 3.16
CA ALA A 229 -21.14 1.76 3.62
C ALA A 229 -21.12 0.23 3.56
N LEU A 230 -22.29 -0.41 3.53
CA LEU A 230 -22.42 -1.85 3.78
C LEU A 230 -21.62 -2.70 2.79
N HIS A 231 -21.51 -2.29 1.52
CA HIS A 231 -20.76 -3.06 0.53
C HIS A 231 -19.27 -3.07 0.86
N ALA A 232 -18.67 -1.90 1.08
CA ALA A 232 -17.25 -1.80 1.46
C ALA A 232 -16.97 -2.46 2.84
N VAL A 233 -17.92 -2.40 3.77
CA VAL A 233 -17.84 -3.12 5.05
C VAL A 233 -17.73 -4.64 4.82
N PHE A 234 -18.55 -5.22 3.96
CA PHE A 234 -18.47 -6.66 3.66
C PHE A 234 -17.11 -7.07 3.07
N TRP A 235 -16.55 -6.23 2.18
CA TRP A 235 -15.17 -6.43 1.71
C TRP A 235 -14.15 -6.36 2.85
N ALA A 236 -14.24 -5.36 3.73
CA ALA A 236 -13.34 -5.18 4.87
C ALA A 236 -13.46 -6.30 5.93
N LEU A 237 -14.62 -6.94 6.06
CA LEU A 237 -14.85 -8.06 6.99
C LEU A 237 -14.43 -9.42 6.40
N SER A 238 -14.26 -9.50 5.07
CA SER A 238 -13.76 -10.69 4.38
C SER A 238 -12.23 -10.85 4.49
N GLY A 239 -11.65 -11.82 3.78
CA GLY A 239 -10.19 -11.97 3.65
C GLY A 239 -9.51 -10.77 3.00
N HIS A 240 -10.19 -10.00 2.15
CA HIS A 240 -9.66 -8.74 1.58
C HIS A 240 -9.33 -7.71 2.65
N GLY A 241 -9.96 -7.87 3.83
CA GLY A 241 -9.75 -7.15 5.07
C GLY A 241 -8.49 -7.55 5.85
N VAL A 242 -7.76 -8.60 5.48
CA VAL A 242 -6.51 -9.05 6.12
C VAL A 242 -5.60 -9.80 5.11
N PRO A 243 -5.13 -9.18 4.02
CA PRO A 243 -4.31 -9.85 3.01
C PRO A 243 -3.00 -10.35 3.62
N ARG A 244 -2.47 -11.43 3.06
CA ARG A 244 -1.21 -12.03 3.47
C ARG A 244 -0.03 -11.09 3.26
N SER A 245 -0.01 -10.37 2.16
CA SER A 245 0.92 -9.26 1.95
C SER A 245 0.40 -8.32 0.87
N PHE A 246 1.04 -7.16 0.71
CA PHE A 246 0.75 -6.27 -0.39
C PHE A 246 0.86 -6.96 -1.76
N ARG A 247 1.75 -7.95 -1.89
CA ARG A 247 1.95 -8.71 -3.14
C ARG A 247 0.78 -9.61 -3.50
N HIS A 248 -0.08 -9.97 -2.55
CA HIS A 248 -1.18 -10.93 -2.72
C HIS A 248 -2.56 -10.29 -2.62
N MET A 249 -2.65 -9.02 -3.02
CA MET A 249 -3.92 -8.32 -3.17
C MET A 249 -4.00 -7.68 -4.55
N ASP A 250 -5.22 -7.57 -5.05
CA ASP A 250 -5.53 -6.77 -6.22
C ASP A 250 -5.61 -5.28 -5.86
N GLY A 251 -5.69 -4.44 -6.87
CA GLY A 251 -5.89 -3.00 -6.74
C GLY A 251 -6.99 -2.51 -7.67
N PHE A 252 -7.73 -1.49 -7.26
CA PHE A 252 -8.86 -0.98 -8.00
C PHE A 252 -8.88 0.55 -7.95
N GLY A 253 -9.14 1.18 -9.10
CA GLY A 253 -9.35 2.63 -9.15
C GLY A 253 -10.65 3.09 -8.46
N VAL A 254 -11.53 2.14 -8.14
CA VAL A 254 -12.90 2.31 -7.58
C VAL A 254 -13.85 3.04 -8.53
N HIS A 255 -13.51 4.28 -8.86
CA HIS A 255 -14.31 5.17 -9.66
C HIS A 255 -14.35 4.72 -11.13
N THR A 256 -15.43 5.11 -11.80
CA THR A 256 -15.44 5.16 -13.25
C THR A 256 -14.65 6.40 -13.71
N TYR A 257 -13.71 6.22 -14.63
CA TYR A 257 -12.98 7.27 -15.34
C TYR A 257 -13.37 7.25 -16.82
N ARG A 258 -12.75 8.11 -17.63
CA ARG A 258 -12.83 8.06 -19.08
C ARG A 258 -11.45 7.81 -19.69
N LEU A 259 -11.40 6.96 -20.71
CA LEU A 259 -10.35 7.00 -21.71
C LEU A 259 -10.81 7.84 -22.88
N VAL A 260 -9.93 8.70 -23.39
CA VAL A 260 -10.24 9.69 -24.43
C VAL A 260 -9.21 9.56 -25.55
N THR A 261 -9.66 9.41 -26.79
CA THR A 261 -8.77 9.35 -27.96
C THR A 261 -8.37 10.77 -28.43
N ASP A 262 -7.40 10.89 -29.34
CA ASP A 262 -7.01 12.20 -29.89
C ASP A 262 -8.15 12.90 -30.65
N LYS A 263 -9.12 12.13 -31.16
CA LYS A 263 -10.33 12.65 -31.82
C LYS A 263 -11.35 13.22 -30.84
N GLY A 264 -11.20 12.92 -29.54
CA GLY A 264 -12.13 13.31 -28.49
C GLY A 264 -13.23 12.30 -28.20
N ASP A 265 -13.23 11.13 -28.86
CA ASP A 265 -14.13 10.02 -28.52
C ASP A 265 -13.75 9.47 -27.14
N SER A 266 -14.75 9.22 -26.28
CA SER A 266 -14.55 8.70 -24.93
C SER A 266 -15.26 7.39 -24.65
N LYS A 267 -14.70 6.61 -23.72
CA LYS A 267 -15.30 5.41 -23.12
C LYS A 267 -15.17 5.47 -21.61
N LEU A 268 -16.18 4.97 -20.89
CA LEU A 268 -16.13 4.81 -19.44
C LEU A 268 -15.25 3.62 -19.09
N VAL A 269 -14.39 3.76 -18.07
CA VAL A 269 -13.48 2.69 -17.63
C VAL A 269 -13.38 2.55 -16.12
N LYS A 270 -13.17 1.32 -15.65
CA LYS A 270 -12.70 1.03 -14.29
C LYS A 270 -11.32 0.38 -14.33
N TRP A 271 -10.39 0.87 -13.51
CA TRP A 271 -9.01 0.37 -13.41
C TRP A 271 -8.91 -0.82 -12.45
N HIS A 272 -8.21 -1.87 -12.88
CA HIS A 272 -7.95 -3.08 -12.11
C HIS A 272 -6.46 -3.45 -12.18
N TRP A 273 -5.84 -3.72 -11.05
CA TRP A 273 -4.53 -4.35 -10.93
C TRP A 273 -4.73 -5.78 -10.48
N ARG A 274 -4.36 -6.74 -11.32
CA ARG A 274 -4.44 -8.18 -10.99
C ARG A 274 -3.08 -8.70 -10.56
N SER A 275 -2.97 -9.19 -9.33
CA SER A 275 -1.71 -9.72 -8.81
C SER A 275 -1.31 -10.99 -9.55
N LYS A 276 -0.06 -11.04 -10.04
CA LYS A 276 0.52 -12.25 -10.62
C LYS A 276 0.98 -13.27 -9.57
N GLN A 277 0.93 -12.89 -8.29
CA GLN A 277 1.23 -13.78 -7.16
C GLN A 277 -0.02 -14.54 -6.69
N GLY A 278 -1.20 -14.15 -7.16
CA GLY A 278 -2.48 -14.67 -6.67
C GLY A 278 -2.95 -13.97 -5.39
N LEU A 279 -4.23 -14.15 -5.07
CA LEU A 279 -4.85 -13.61 -3.85
C LEU A 279 -4.60 -14.56 -2.67
N ALA A 280 -4.21 -14.00 -1.54
CA ALA A 280 -4.01 -14.74 -0.30
C ALA A 280 -4.27 -13.84 0.91
N SER A 281 -4.94 -14.39 1.92
CA SER A 281 -5.31 -13.67 3.14
C SER A 281 -5.00 -14.44 4.43
N LEU A 282 -4.70 -13.68 5.49
CA LEU A 282 -4.50 -14.20 6.84
C LEU A 282 -5.84 -14.64 7.45
N TYR A 283 -5.81 -15.43 8.51
CA TYR A 283 -6.98 -15.59 9.37
C TYR A 283 -7.11 -14.39 10.32
N GLN A 284 -8.32 -14.09 10.81
CA GLN A 284 -8.51 -12.94 11.71
C GLN A 284 -7.68 -13.04 13.00
N GLU A 285 -7.67 -14.22 13.62
CA GLU A 285 -6.89 -14.43 14.84
C GLU A 285 -5.37 -14.31 14.56
N GLU A 286 -4.92 -14.84 13.41
CA GLU A 286 -3.53 -14.73 12.97
C GLU A 286 -3.10 -13.27 12.79
N SER A 287 -3.94 -12.44 12.18
CA SER A 287 -3.63 -11.02 11.96
C SER A 287 -3.52 -10.23 13.27
N GLN A 288 -4.34 -10.58 14.28
CA GLN A 288 -4.26 -10.03 15.63
C GLN A 288 -2.97 -10.46 16.34
N HIS A 289 -2.55 -11.72 16.19
CA HIS A 289 -1.28 -12.18 16.74
C HIS A 289 -0.09 -11.47 16.10
N ILE A 290 -0.08 -11.30 14.76
CA ILE A 290 0.99 -10.57 14.05
C ILE A 290 1.17 -9.17 14.62
N THR A 291 0.07 -8.48 14.92
CA THR A 291 0.09 -7.11 15.46
C THR A 291 0.97 -6.97 16.70
N GLY A 292 0.96 -7.96 17.60
CA GLY A 292 1.81 -7.98 18.79
C GLY A 292 3.22 -8.54 18.56
N LYS A 293 3.41 -9.41 17.55
CA LYS A 293 4.69 -10.08 17.28
C LYS A 293 5.62 -9.30 16.35
N GLY A 294 5.05 -8.51 15.45
CA GLY A 294 5.78 -7.74 14.43
C GLY A 294 4.83 -6.90 13.59
N ALA A 295 4.63 -5.65 13.97
CA ALA A 295 3.75 -4.70 13.30
C ALA A 295 4.17 -4.37 11.85
N ASP A 296 5.41 -4.67 11.47
CA ASP A 296 6.02 -4.38 10.17
C ASP A 296 5.94 -5.53 9.15
N PHE A 297 4.98 -6.45 9.34
CA PHE A 297 4.88 -7.69 8.56
C PHE A 297 4.76 -7.48 7.03
N HIS A 298 3.89 -6.59 6.56
CA HIS A 298 3.70 -6.38 5.11
C HIS A 298 4.83 -5.58 4.49
N ARG A 299 5.35 -4.56 5.20
CA ARG A 299 6.48 -3.78 4.69
C ARG A 299 7.76 -4.62 4.61
N GLN A 300 7.99 -5.51 5.58
CA GLN A 300 9.13 -6.43 5.55
C GLN A 300 8.96 -7.46 4.43
N ASP A 301 7.74 -7.99 4.21
CA ASP A 301 7.46 -8.91 3.10
C ASP A 301 7.77 -8.29 1.73
N LEU A 302 7.36 -7.04 1.49
CA LEU A 302 7.66 -6.33 0.25
C LEU A 302 9.16 -6.09 0.08
N TYR A 303 9.81 -5.58 1.14
CA TYR A 303 11.23 -5.27 1.13
C TYR A 303 12.08 -6.52 0.83
N ASP A 304 11.85 -7.60 1.58
CA ASP A 304 12.59 -8.86 1.46
C ASP A 304 12.40 -9.49 0.06
N ALA A 305 11.18 -9.43 -0.48
CA ALA A 305 10.89 -9.98 -1.80
C ALA A 305 11.69 -9.24 -2.89
N ILE A 306 11.79 -7.91 -2.80
CA ILE A 306 12.55 -7.10 -3.76
C ILE A 306 14.05 -7.33 -3.62
N GLU A 307 14.60 -7.32 -2.39
CA GLU A 307 16.03 -7.59 -2.14
C GLU A 307 16.45 -8.98 -2.62
N ALA A 308 15.57 -9.97 -2.51
CA ALA A 308 15.83 -11.33 -2.98
C ALA A 308 15.63 -11.51 -4.50
N GLY A 309 15.23 -10.48 -5.24
CA GLY A 309 14.92 -10.56 -6.67
C GLY A 309 13.62 -11.32 -6.98
N TYR A 310 12.73 -11.46 -6.00
CA TYR A 310 11.39 -12.06 -6.11
C TYR A 310 10.35 -10.98 -6.36
N TYR A 311 10.60 -10.20 -7.40
CA TYR A 311 9.86 -9.00 -7.74
C TYR A 311 8.36 -9.25 -7.90
N PRO A 312 7.50 -8.54 -7.17
CA PRO A 312 6.07 -8.67 -7.35
C PRO A 312 5.59 -7.97 -8.62
N GLU A 313 4.62 -8.58 -9.28
CA GLU A 313 4.05 -8.08 -10.53
C GLU A 313 2.52 -7.98 -10.46
N TRP A 314 1.97 -6.99 -11.15
CA TRP A 314 0.54 -6.84 -11.37
C TRP A 314 0.25 -6.51 -12.82
N GLU A 315 -0.81 -7.07 -13.37
CA GLU A 315 -1.31 -6.73 -14.70
C GLU A 315 -2.35 -5.62 -14.59
N LEU A 316 -2.12 -4.50 -15.29
CA LEU A 316 -3.08 -3.42 -15.42
C LEU A 316 -4.16 -3.87 -16.40
N ASN A 317 -5.40 -3.81 -15.95
CA ASN A 317 -6.58 -4.17 -16.69
C ASN A 317 -7.61 -3.03 -16.64
N VAL A 318 -8.45 -2.96 -17.66
CA VAL A 318 -9.61 -2.07 -17.68
C VAL A 318 -10.88 -2.81 -18.05
N GLN A 319 -11.97 -2.49 -17.36
CA GLN A 319 -13.32 -2.72 -17.90
C GLN A 319 -13.65 -1.50 -18.76
N ILE A 320 -14.24 -1.71 -19.94
CA ILE A 320 -14.57 -0.64 -20.89
C ILE A 320 -16.05 -0.68 -21.19
N VAL A 321 -16.71 0.47 -21.07
CA VAL A 321 -18.14 0.63 -21.29
C VAL A 321 -18.41 1.85 -22.16
N ASP A 322 -19.40 1.75 -23.04
CA ASP A 322 -19.89 2.88 -23.83
C ASP A 322 -20.59 3.92 -22.94
N GLU A 323 -20.44 5.21 -23.23
CA GLU A 323 -21.00 6.30 -22.41
C GLU A 323 -22.52 6.19 -22.20
N ASP A 324 -23.26 5.71 -23.21
CA ASP A 324 -24.72 5.54 -23.18
C ASP A 324 -25.18 4.36 -22.30
N LYS A 325 -24.26 3.52 -21.81
CA LYS A 325 -24.53 2.38 -20.94
C LYS A 325 -24.29 2.66 -19.46
N ALA A 326 -24.07 3.91 -19.07
CA ALA A 326 -23.83 4.29 -17.67
C ALA A 326 -24.88 3.76 -16.67
N LEU A 327 -26.13 3.56 -17.12
CA LEU A 327 -27.26 3.06 -16.31
C LEU A 327 -27.77 1.67 -16.76
N ALA A 328 -27.07 0.98 -17.66
CA ALA A 328 -27.59 -0.23 -18.31
C ALA A 328 -27.54 -1.50 -17.44
N PHE A 329 -26.83 -1.47 -16.31
CA PHE A 329 -26.49 -2.67 -15.52
C PHE A 329 -27.31 -2.84 -14.24
N GLY A 330 -28.40 -2.07 -14.09
CA GLY A 330 -29.23 -2.08 -12.87
C GLY A 330 -28.67 -1.24 -11.71
N PHE A 331 -27.56 -0.55 -11.94
CA PHE A 331 -26.97 0.43 -11.04
C PHE A 331 -26.29 1.54 -11.86
N ASP A 332 -25.86 2.60 -11.19
CA ASP A 332 -25.18 3.73 -11.81
C ASP A 332 -23.65 3.55 -11.82
N LEU A 333 -23.01 3.63 -12.98
CA LEU A 333 -21.54 3.56 -13.06
C LEU A 333 -20.84 4.72 -12.35
N LEU A 334 -21.54 5.83 -12.05
CA LEU A 334 -21.01 6.94 -11.26
C LEU A 334 -21.07 6.67 -9.75
N ASP A 335 -21.71 5.58 -9.31
CA ASP A 335 -21.80 5.20 -7.90
C ASP A 335 -20.55 4.42 -7.46
N PRO A 336 -19.69 4.98 -6.60
CA PRO A 336 -18.46 4.32 -6.14
C PRO A 336 -18.73 3.16 -5.17
N THR A 337 -19.97 2.95 -4.73
CA THR A 337 -20.37 1.81 -3.89
C THR A 337 -20.70 0.57 -4.71
N LYS A 338 -20.57 0.63 -6.04
CA LYS A 338 -20.96 -0.42 -6.98
C LYS A 338 -19.78 -0.98 -7.77
N ILE A 339 -19.66 -2.30 -7.79
CA ILE A 339 -18.82 -3.02 -8.75
C ILE A 339 -19.54 -3.15 -10.09
N LEU A 340 -18.77 -3.27 -11.17
CA LEU A 340 -19.23 -3.79 -12.44
C LEU A 340 -18.80 -5.26 -12.51
N PRO A 341 -19.72 -6.22 -12.36
CA PRO A 341 -19.42 -7.65 -12.49
C PRO A 341 -18.66 -7.94 -13.79
N GLU A 342 -17.63 -8.78 -13.71
CA GLU A 342 -16.76 -9.09 -14.86
C GLU A 342 -17.50 -9.84 -15.98
N GLU A 343 -18.61 -10.52 -15.64
CA GLU A 343 -19.50 -11.16 -16.60
C GLU A 343 -20.26 -10.16 -17.48
N LEU A 344 -20.45 -8.93 -16.99
CA LEU A 344 -21.12 -7.85 -17.71
C LEU A 344 -20.15 -7.01 -18.54
N ALA A 345 -18.91 -6.85 -18.05
CA ALA A 345 -17.83 -6.20 -18.78
C ALA A 345 -16.49 -6.88 -18.41
N PRO A 346 -15.90 -7.68 -19.33
CA PRO A 346 -14.66 -8.39 -19.04
C PRO A 346 -13.48 -7.45 -18.92
N LEU A 347 -12.40 -7.94 -18.31
CA LEU A 347 -11.14 -7.23 -18.21
C LEU A 347 -10.36 -7.27 -19.53
N HIS A 348 -9.81 -6.11 -19.91
CA HIS A 348 -8.88 -5.97 -21.01
C HIS A 348 -7.48 -5.62 -20.48
N PRO A 349 -6.48 -6.49 -20.66
CA PRO A 349 -5.13 -6.24 -20.17
C PRO A 349 -4.42 -5.17 -21.00
N LEU A 350 -3.81 -4.21 -20.32
CA LEU A 350 -3.09 -3.07 -20.91
C LEU A 350 -1.57 -3.19 -20.78
N GLY A 351 -1.08 -3.86 -19.74
CA GLY A 351 0.35 -3.98 -19.49
C GLY A 351 0.66 -4.58 -18.13
N VAL A 352 1.94 -4.64 -17.79
CA VAL A 352 2.42 -5.19 -16.52
C VAL A 352 3.29 -4.20 -15.78
N MET A 353 3.06 -4.08 -14.49
CA MET A 353 3.95 -3.42 -13.54
C MET A 353 4.78 -4.47 -12.82
N ARG A 354 6.08 -4.23 -12.69
CA ARG A 354 7.01 -5.01 -11.86
C ARG A 354 7.74 -4.08 -10.90
N LEU A 355 7.65 -4.35 -9.60
CA LEU A 355 8.38 -3.58 -8.58
C LEU A 355 9.73 -4.23 -8.33
N ASP A 356 10.80 -3.48 -8.55
CA ASP A 356 12.16 -4.03 -8.65
C ASP A 356 13.23 -3.30 -7.84
N ALA A 357 12.88 -2.23 -7.13
CA ALA A 357 13.83 -1.54 -6.25
C ALA A 357 13.16 -0.94 -5.01
N ASN A 358 13.79 -1.15 -3.86
CA ASN A 358 13.43 -0.49 -2.61
C ASN A 358 13.91 0.99 -2.61
N PRO A 359 13.25 1.87 -1.84
CA PRO A 359 13.75 3.22 -1.60
C PRO A 359 15.10 3.19 -0.87
N ALA A 360 15.99 4.14 -1.17
CA ALA A 360 17.22 4.35 -0.40
C ALA A 360 16.93 5.02 0.95
N ASN A 361 15.92 5.89 1.00
CA ASN A 361 15.46 6.56 2.22
C ASN A 361 13.93 6.56 2.30
N TYR A 362 13.40 5.86 3.31
CA TYR A 362 11.94 5.77 3.50
C TYR A 362 11.28 7.14 3.64
N PHE A 363 11.88 8.09 4.37
CA PHE A 363 11.26 9.39 4.62
C PHE A 363 11.22 10.26 3.35
N ALA A 364 12.36 10.45 2.70
CA ALA A 364 12.48 11.29 1.50
C ALA A 364 11.67 10.77 0.30
N GLU A 365 11.42 9.46 0.25
CA GLU A 365 10.74 8.82 -0.88
C GLU A 365 9.33 8.37 -0.49
N THR A 366 9.17 7.44 0.46
CA THR A 366 7.85 6.87 0.81
C THR A 366 7.00 7.80 1.68
N GLU A 367 7.58 8.49 2.66
CA GLU A 367 6.79 9.41 3.49
C GLU A 367 6.41 10.67 2.70
N GLN A 368 7.34 11.19 1.88
CA GLN A 368 7.19 12.43 1.13
C GLN A 368 6.59 12.31 -0.29
N VAL A 369 6.28 11.10 -0.79
CA VAL A 369 5.47 10.96 -2.01
C VAL A 369 4.04 11.48 -1.79
N MET A 370 3.56 12.30 -2.71
CA MET A 370 2.28 13.01 -2.60
C MET A 370 1.42 12.71 -3.82
N PHE A 371 0.80 11.52 -3.82
CA PHE A 371 -0.13 11.07 -4.86
C PHE A 371 -1.35 11.99 -4.94
N GLN A 372 -1.96 12.12 -6.12
CA GLN A 372 -3.22 12.85 -6.29
C GLN A 372 -4.05 12.27 -7.45
N PRO A 373 -5.34 11.94 -7.28
CA PRO A 373 -6.19 11.58 -8.42
C PRO A 373 -6.29 12.68 -9.50
N GLY A 374 -6.01 13.93 -9.12
CA GLY A 374 -5.92 15.07 -10.03
C GLY A 374 -4.68 15.05 -10.94
N HIS A 375 -3.68 14.20 -10.66
CA HIS A 375 -2.57 13.95 -11.57
C HIS A 375 -3.04 13.06 -12.71
N ILE A 376 -3.61 13.70 -13.72
CA ILE A 376 -4.09 13.08 -14.95
C ILE A 376 -3.28 13.57 -16.15
N VAL A 377 -3.23 12.76 -17.20
CA VAL A 377 -2.53 13.05 -18.45
C VAL A 377 -3.52 13.08 -19.60
N ARG A 378 -3.13 13.68 -20.73
CA ARG A 378 -3.92 13.61 -21.97
C ARG A 378 -4.31 12.17 -22.27
N GLY A 379 -5.58 11.96 -22.61
CA GLY A 379 -6.12 10.64 -22.93
C GLY A 379 -6.82 9.92 -21.77
N VAL A 380 -6.81 10.50 -20.57
CA VAL A 380 -7.65 10.10 -19.44
C VAL A 380 -8.44 11.33 -18.97
N ASP A 381 -9.72 11.17 -18.65
CA ASP A 381 -10.56 12.24 -18.08
C ASP A 381 -11.42 11.68 -16.91
N PHE A 382 -12.00 12.56 -16.13
CA PHE A 382 -12.84 12.24 -14.99
C PHE A 382 -14.29 11.89 -15.40
N SER A 383 -14.98 11.16 -14.53
CA SER A 383 -16.44 11.05 -14.54
C SER A 383 -17.09 12.02 -13.56
N ASP A 384 -18.43 12.05 -13.55
CA ASP A 384 -19.22 12.88 -12.63
C ASP A 384 -19.54 12.14 -11.31
N ASP A 385 -18.76 11.10 -10.98
CA ASP A 385 -18.77 10.44 -9.67
C ASP A 385 -18.54 11.48 -8.55
N PRO A 386 -19.53 11.73 -7.66
CA PRO A 386 -19.44 12.79 -6.66
C PRO A 386 -18.32 12.59 -5.63
N LEU A 387 -17.92 11.34 -5.38
CA LEU A 387 -16.78 11.04 -4.50
C LEU A 387 -15.46 11.39 -5.20
N LEU A 388 -15.30 11.02 -6.48
CA LEU A 388 -14.10 11.38 -7.25
C LEU A 388 -13.92 12.91 -7.33
N GLN A 389 -15.00 13.64 -7.59
CA GLN A 389 -14.97 15.10 -7.74
C GLN A 389 -14.37 15.81 -6.52
N GLY A 390 -14.78 15.46 -5.30
CA GLY A 390 -14.20 16.07 -4.10
C GLY A 390 -12.78 15.61 -3.78
N ARG A 391 -12.37 14.41 -4.23
CA ARG A 391 -10.99 13.93 -4.07
C ARG A 391 -10.00 14.77 -4.88
N ILE A 392 -10.39 15.26 -6.06
CA ILE A 392 -9.53 16.10 -6.90
C ILE A 392 -9.12 17.38 -6.16
N PHE A 393 -10.03 17.96 -5.35
CA PHE A 393 -9.71 19.07 -4.46
C PHE A 393 -8.81 18.65 -3.29
N SER A 394 -9.23 17.64 -2.52
CA SER A 394 -8.63 17.31 -1.22
C SER A 394 -7.15 16.93 -1.31
N TYR A 395 -6.76 16.18 -2.35
CA TYR A 395 -5.40 15.67 -2.48
C TYR A 395 -4.39 16.76 -2.84
N LEU A 396 -4.82 17.83 -3.50
CA LEU A 396 -3.98 19.01 -3.74
C LEU A 396 -3.81 19.84 -2.47
N ASP A 397 -4.93 20.12 -1.80
CA ASP A 397 -4.98 20.94 -0.57
C ASP A 397 -4.15 20.34 0.57
N THR A 398 -4.32 19.03 0.84
CA THR A 398 -3.70 18.39 2.01
C THR A 398 -2.16 18.40 1.99
N GLN A 399 -1.54 18.54 0.80
CA GLN A 399 -0.08 18.61 0.71
C GLN A 399 0.49 19.90 1.28
N ILE A 400 -0.29 20.99 1.31
CA ILE A 400 0.15 22.24 1.94
C ILE A 400 0.42 21.99 3.43
N ASN A 401 -0.49 21.29 4.12
CA ASN A 401 -0.31 20.91 5.51
C ASN A 401 0.85 19.93 5.71
N ARG A 402 0.96 18.89 4.87
CA ARG A 402 1.95 17.82 5.04
C ARG A 402 3.37 18.24 4.68
N HIS A 403 3.54 19.08 3.67
CA HIS A 403 4.83 19.55 3.20
C HIS A 403 5.26 20.86 3.87
N GLY A 404 4.29 21.69 4.29
CA GLY A 404 4.55 23.03 4.83
C GLY A 404 4.62 24.13 3.77
N GLY A 405 4.19 23.87 2.53
CA GLY A 405 4.22 24.88 1.46
C GLY A 405 3.73 24.36 0.10
N PRO A 406 3.68 25.24 -0.93
CA PRO A 406 3.11 24.91 -2.23
C PRO A 406 4.08 24.21 -3.20
N ASN A 407 5.36 24.08 -2.85
CA ASN A 407 6.42 23.58 -3.73
C ASN A 407 6.67 22.06 -3.58
N PHE A 408 5.70 21.29 -3.10
CA PHE A 408 5.86 19.84 -2.86
C PHE A 408 6.15 19.02 -4.13
N GLU A 409 5.69 19.47 -5.30
CA GLU A 409 6.01 18.84 -6.60
C GLU A 409 7.50 18.99 -6.98
N GLN A 410 8.25 19.82 -6.26
CA GLN A 410 9.68 20.01 -6.46
C GLN A 410 10.54 19.01 -5.67
N LEU A 411 9.94 18.25 -4.75
CA LEU A 411 10.64 17.17 -4.05
C LEU A 411 11.03 16.06 -5.03
N PRO A 412 12.23 15.45 -4.91
CA PRO A 412 12.73 14.47 -5.87
C PRO A 412 11.72 13.38 -6.29
N ILE A 413 11.02 12.77 -5.33
CA ILE A 413 10.02 11.72 -5.56
C ILE A 413 8.72 12.23 -6.23
N ASN A 414 8.42 13.52 -6.16
CA ASN A 414 7.22 14.09 -6.78
C ASN A 414 7.50 14.71 -8.15
N ARG A 415 8.76 15.02 -8.45
CA ARG A 415 9.13 15.67 -9.71
C ARG A 415 8.78 14.79 -10.92
N PRO A 416 8.13 15.35 -11.95
CA PRO A 416 7.96 14.63 -13.19
C PRO A 416 9.30 14.49 -13.92
N ILE A 417 9.43 13.41 -14.69
CA ILE A 417 10.52 13.28 -15.67
C ILE A 417 10.27 14.17 -16.90
N ALA A 418 9.00 14.46 -17.20
CA ALA A 418 8.60 15.43 -18.22
C ALA A 418 8.97 16.85 -17.80
N ARG A 419 9.31 17.69 -18.79
CA ARG A 419 9.78 19.06 -18.53
C ARG A 419 8.64 19.98 -18.06
N VAL A 420 8.80 20.58 -16.89
CA VAL A 420 7.87 21.58 -16.34
C VAL A 420 8.13 22.96 -16.96
N ARG A 421 7.08 23.60 -17.50
CA ARG A 421 7.12 24.97 -18.05
C ARG A 421 5.83 25.70 -17.70
N ASN A 422 5.87 26.61 -16.73
CA ASN A 422 4.70 27.41 -16.33
C ASN A 422 5.12 28.78 -15.74
N ASN A 423 4.13 29.50 -15.23
CA ASN A 423 4.28 30.83 -14.63
C ASN A 423 4.15 30.82 -13.09
N ASN A 424 4.17 29.66 -12.44
CA ASN A 424 4.17 29.58 -10.97
C ASN A 424 5.53 30.06 -10.45
N ARG A 425 5.54 30.92 -9.43
CA ARG A 425 6.75 31.52 -8.85
C ARG A 425 6.69 31.50 -7.32
N ASP A 426 7.83 31.77 -6.71
CA ASP A 426 7.99 31.97 -5.27
C ASP A 426 7.55 30.74 -4.44
N GLY A 427 6.86 30.98 -3.32
CA GLY A 427 6.48 29.96 -2.34
C GLY A 427 7.65 29.49 -1.46
N ALA A 428 7.33 29.01 -0.25
CA ALA A 428 8.34 28.48 0.66
C ALA A 428 9.10 27.30 0.01
N GLY A 429 10.40 27.22 0.25
CA GLY A 429 11.24 26.11 -0.24
C GLY A 429 11.43 26.06 -1.76
N GLN A 430 11.27 27.18 -2.49
CA GLN A 430 11.54 27.24 -3.93
C GLN A 430 12.98 26.82 -4.25
N VAL A 431 13.15 25.73 -5.01
CA VAL A 431 14.49 25.23 -5.41
C VAL A 431 14.88 25.62 -6.84
N PHE A 432 13.98 26.23 -7.61
CA PHE A 432 14.25 26.67 -8.98
C PHE A 432 14.51 28.17 -9.11
N ILE A 433 15.52 28.51 -9.91
CA ILE A 433 15.77 29.89 -10.36
C ILE A 433 15.19 30.05 -11.77
N HIS A 434 14.04 30.71 -11.86
CA HIS A 434 13.33 30.88 -13.13
C HIS A 434 13.96 31.96 -14.00
N LYS A 435 14.39 31.61 -15.21
CA LYS A 435 14.99 32.55 -16.19
C LYS A 435 13.95 33.38 -16.96
N ASN A 436 12.68 32.99 -16.97
CA ASN A 436 11.63 33.73 -17.67
C ASN A 436 11.30 35.03 -16.91
N ALA A 437 11.68 36.17 -17.47
CA ALA A 437 11.42 37.50 -16.93
C ALA A 437 9.95 37.98 -17.08
N ALA A 438 9.11 37.26 -17.83
CA ALA A 438 7.70 37.57 -18.02
C ALA A 438 6.80 36.39 -17.56
N PRO A 439 6.66 36.17 -16.24
CA PRO A 439 5.88 35.06 -15.69
C PRO A 439 4.37 35.34 -15.71
N TYR A 440 3.81 35.72 -16.86
CA TYR A 440 2.39 35.97 -17.07
C TYR A 440 1.99 35.67 -18.52
N SER A 441 0.70 35.51 -18.80
CA SER A 441 0.17 35.26 -20.15
C SER A 441 -1.12 36.06 -20.38
N PRO A 442 -1.33 36.66 -21.56
CA PRO A 442 -0.37 36.75 -22.68
C PRO A 442 0.78 37.73 -22.38
N ASN A 443 1.92 37.57 -23.07
CA ASN A 443 3.06 38.49 -22.95
C ASN A 443 3.82 38.63 -24.29
N THR A 444 4.45 39.77 -24.53
CA THR A 444 5.37 39.98 -25.68
C THR A 444 6.83 39.81 -25.29
N LEU A 445 7.19 40.16 -24.04
CA LEU A 445 8.58 40.17 -23.56
C LEU A 445 9.28 38.81 -23.62
N ASN A 446 8.51 37.72 -23.57
CA ASN A 446 9.00 36.35 -23.73
C ASN A 446 8.32 35.64 -24.91
N ASN A 447 7.93 36.38 -25.96
CA ASN A 447 7.32 35.84 -27.18
C ASN A 447 6.11 34.93 -26.91
N GLY A 448 5.25 35.31 -25.96
CA GLY A 448 4.07 34.53 -25.56
C GLY A 448 4.38 33.22 -24.82
N SER A 449 5.65 32.92 -24.54
CA SER A 449 6.05 31.66 -23.89
C SER A 449 5.93 31.71 -22.36
N PRO A 450 5.68 30.56 -21.70
CA PRO A 450 5.32 29.26 -22.29
C PRO A 450 3.96 29.32 -23.02
N LEU A 451 3.88 28.68 -24.19
CA LEU A 451 2.69 28.68 -25.04
C LEU A 451 1.56 27.85 -24.40
N GLN A 452 0.31 28.20 -24.71
CA GLN A 452 -0.85 27.38 -24.36
C GLN A 452 -0.86 26.10 -25.20
N ALA A 453 -1.36 25.01 -24.62
CA ALA A 453 -1.57 23.72 -25.30
C ALA A 453 -3.02 23.29 -25.10
N ASP A 454 -3.59 22.63 -26.10
CA ASP A 454 -4.99 22.20 -26.13
C ASP A 454 -5.14 20.86 -26.89
N GLN A 455 -6.37 20.48 -27.23
CA GLN A 455 -6.64 19.26 -27.99
C GLN A 455 -5.84 19.18 -29.30
N SER A 456 -5.72 20.30 -30.01
CA SER A 456 -5.17 20.41 -31.36
C SER A 456 -3.67 20.75 -31.40
N THR A 457 -3.17 21.43 -30.37
CA THR A 457 -1.82 22.00 -30.36
C THR A 457 -1.06 21.59 -29.11
N GLY A 458 0.19 21.14 -29.29
CA GLY A 458 1.13 20.94 -28.17
C GLY A 458 0.79 19.78 -27.22
N ARG A 459 -0.02 18.80 -27.65
CA ARG A 459 -0.43 17.63 -26.83
C ARG A 459 -1.09 18.04 -25.49
N GLY A 460 -1.84 19.14 -25.48
CA GLY A 460 -2.50 19.62 -24.26
C GLY A 460 -3.54 18.63 -23.74
N PHE A 461 -3.69 18.59 -22.41
CA PHE A 461 -4.87 17.98 -21.79
C PHE A 461 -6.14 18.69 -22.30
N PHE A 462 -7.22 17.94 -22.44
CA PHE A 462 -8.53 18.47 -22.75
C PHE A 462 -9.58 17.59 -22.10
N THR A 463 -10.61 18.22 -21.52
CA THR A 463 -11.80 17.54 -21.04
C THR A 463 -12.49 16.85 -22.22
N ALA A 464 -13.00 15.62 -22.03
CA ALA A 464 -13.70 14.86 -23.07
C ALA A 464 -14.80 15.75 -23.71
N PRO A 465 -14.68 16.12 -25.01
CA PRO A 465 -15.52 17.17 -25.61
C PRO A 465 -17.01 16.84 -25.65
N GLY A 466 -17.37 15.54 -25.58
CA GLY A 466 -18.75 15.09 -25.54
C GLY A 466 -19.45 15.27 -24.18
N ARG A 467 -18.72 15.64 -23.12
CA ARG A 467 -19.31 15.84 -21.78
C ARG A 467 -20.26 17.02 -21.77
N GLN A 468 -21.43 16.84 -21.16
CA GLN A 468 -22.46 17.84 -21.02
C GLN A 468 -23.00 17.85 -19.59
N ALA A 469 -23.37 19.02 -19.11
CA ALA A 469 -24.10 19.19 -17.86
C ALA A 469 -25.48 19.78 -18.15
N SER A 470 -26.52 19.23 -17.50
CA SER A 470 -27.89 19.71 -17.59
C SER A 470 -28.59 19.52 -16.23
N GLY A 471 -29.55 20.39 -15.93
CA GLY A 471 -30.30 20.36 -14.68
C GLY A 471 -30.07 21.58 -13.79
N HIS A 472 -30.78 21.61 -12.67
CA HIS A 472 -30.67 22.69 -11.67
C HIS A 472 -29.49 22.42 -10.74
N LEU A 473 -28.81 23.48 -10.30
CA LEU A 473 -27.86 23.39 -9.20
C LEU A 473 -28.61 22.96 -7.93
N GLY A 474 -28.15 21.91 -7.27
CA GLY A 474 -28.77 21.41 -6.05
C GLY A 474 -27.86 20.45 -5.28
N ARG A 475 -28.05 20.41 -3.95
CA ARG A 475 -27.41 19.42 -3.07
C ARG A 475 -28.34 18.22 -2.94
N ARG A 476 -28.26 17.30 -3.90
CA ARG A 476 -29.12 16.11 -3.98
C ARG A 476 -28.30 14.92 -4.42
N ARG A 477 -28.69 13.74 -3.93
CA ARG A 477 -28.19 12.46 -4.42
C ARG A 477 -29.12 11.95 -5.52
N SER A 478 -28.56 11.33 -6.55
CA SER A 478 -29.37 10.68 -7.58
C SER A 478 -30.20 9.54 -6.97
N ALA A 479 -31.43 9.35 -7.44
CA ALA A 479 -32.24 8.20 -7.03
C ALA A 479 -31.64 6.87 -7.52
N THR A 480 -30.80 6.89 -8.57
CA THR A 480 -30.09 5.72 -9.09
C THR A 480 -29.05 5.13 -8.12
N PHE A 481 -28.73 5.86 -7.04
CA PHE A 481 -27.76 5.48 -6.01
C PHE A 481 -28.42 4.81 -4.79
N ALA A 482 -29.75 4.64 -4.77
CA ALA A 482 -30.52 4.30 -3.57
C ALA A 482 -30.48 2.83 -3.13
N ASP A 483 -30.09 1.89 -4.01
CA ASP A 483 -29.91 0.49 -3.63
C ASP A 483 -28.55 0.30 -2.95
N HIS A 484 -28.58 -0.04 -1.68
CA HIS A 484 -27.38 -0.22 -0.85
C HIS A 484 -27.17 -1.68 -0.40
N TRP A 485 -28.04 -2.62 -0.80
CA TRP A 485 -28.10 -3.96 -0.20
C TRP A 485 -27.91 -5.11 -1.19
N SER A 486 -28.31 -4.95 -2.47
CA SER A 486 -28.16 -6.03 -3.45
C SER A 486 -26.70 -6.37 -3.74
N GLN A 487 -25.80 -5.40 -3.89
CA GLN A 487 -24.39 -5.73 -4.14
C GLN A 487 -23.62 -6.31 -2.92
N PRO A 488 -23.85 -5.88 -1.66
CA PRO A 488 -23.37 -6.64 -0.50
C PRO A 488 -23.83 -8.10 -0.51
N ARG A 489 -25.08 -8.37 -0.91
CA ARG A 489 -25.61 -9.74 -1.06
C ARG A 489 -24.91 -10.48 -2.20
N LEU A 490 -24.71 -9.85 -3.36
CA LEU A 490 -23.93 -10.41 -4.48
C LEU A 490 -22.53 -10.83 -4.05
N PHE A 491 -21.82 -9.96 -3.32
CA PHE A 491 -20.50 -10.26 -2.79
C PHE A 491 -20.56 -11.47 -1.84
N TYR A 492 -21.44 -11.45 -0.84
CA TYR A 492 -21.57 -12.54 0.13
C TYR A 492 -21.91 -13.89 -0.52
N ASN A 493 -22.82 -13.90 -1.50
CA ASN A 493 -23.19 -15.10 -2.25
C ASN A 493 -22.00 -15.69 -3.03
N SER A 494 -21.05 -14.85 -3.42
CA SER A 494 -19.88 -15.22 -4.24
C SER A 494 -18.71 -15.75 -3.41
N LEU A 495 -18.84 -15.76 -2.08
CA LEU A 495 -17.85 -16.34 -1.17
C LEU A 495 -18.11 -17.85 -0.96
N SER A 496 -17.04 -18.61 -0.73
CA SER A 496 -17.18 -20.00 -0.28
C SER A 496 -17.85 -20.08 1.11
N LYS A 497 -18.39 -21.25 1.47
CA LYS A 497 -19.05 -21.44 2.78
C LYS A 497 -18.13 -21.13 3.97
N ALA A 498 -16.85 -21.49 3.87
CA ALA A 498 -15.86 -21.16 4.88
C ALA A 498 -15.62 -19.65 4.97
N GLU A 499 -15.51 -18.95 3.84
CA GLU A 499 -15.36 -17.48 3.83
C GLU A 499 -16.59 -16.75 4.36
N GLN A 500 -17.79 -17.24 4.03
CA GLN A 500 -19.05 -16.74 4.59
C GLN A 500 -19.07 -16.86 6.12
N GLN A 501 -18.58 -17.99 6.65
CA GLN A 501 -18.43 -18.19 8.08
C GLN A 501 -17.40 -17.24 8.70
N MET A 502 -16.22 -17.10 8.09
CA MET A 502 -15.19 -16.17 8.58
C MET A 502 -15.70 -14.73 8.67
N LEU A 503 -16.44 -14.26 7.66
CA LEU A 503 -17.05 -12.92 7.68
C LEU A 503 -18.03 -12.77 8.85
N ILE A 504 -18.86 -13.78 9.10
CA ILE A 504 -19.80 -13.81 10.23
C ILE A 504 -19.07 -13.83 11.58
N ASP A 505 -17.96 -14.56 11.68
CA ASP A 505 -17.15 -14.59 12.91
C ASP A 505 -16.52 -13.23 13.20
N VAL A 506 -16.11 -12.48 12.17
CA VAL A 506 -15.64 -11.10 12.32
C VAL A 506 -16.79 -10.17 12.72
N LEU A 507 -17.99 -10.31 12.14
CA LEU A 507 -19.18 -9.57 12.59
C LEU A 507 -19.46 -9.83 14.07
N ARG A 508 -19.44 -11.10 14.50
CA ARG A 508 -19.61 -11.49 15.91
C ARG A 508 -18.54 -10.83 16.79
N LEU A 509 -17.28 -10.89 16.37
CA LEU A 509 -16.17 -10.27 17.08
C LEU A 509 -16.36 -8.76 17.25
N GLU A 510 -16.53 -8.01 16.17
CA GLU A 510 -16.60 -6.55 16.24
C GLU A 510 -17.87 -6.06 16.94
N LEU A 511 -19.01 -6.74 16.76
CA LEU A 511 -20.25 -6.34 17.41
C LEU A 511 -20.30 -6.72 18.90
N SER A 512 -19.54 -7.73 19.33
CA SER A 512 -19.48 -8.15 20.73
C SER A 512 -18.84 -7.10 21.64
N VAL A 513 -17.93 -6.27 21.12
CA VAL A 513 -17.23 -5.25 21.91
C VAL A 513 -17.99 -3.93 22.03
N LEU A 514 -19.10 -3.77 21.30
CA LEU A 514 -19.89 -2.54 21.36
C LEU A 514 -20.50 -2.30 22.74
N VAL A 515 -20.51 -1.06 23.20
CA VAL A 515 -21.06 -0.70 24.50
C VAL A 515 -22.54 -0.39 24.39
N GLN A 516 -22.97 0.34 23.35
CA GLN A 516 -24.37 0.72 23.16
C GLN A 516 -25.22 -0.39 22.51
N PRO A 517 -26.21 -0.98 23.22
CA PRO A 517 -27.01 -2.09 22.68
C PRO A 517 -27.89 -1.69 21.48
N GLY A 518 -28.28 -0.41 21.39
CA GLY A 518 -29.09 0.11 20.28
C GLY A 518 -28.39 0.00 18.93
N ILE A 519 -27.07 0.15 18.90
CA ILE A 519 -26.27 0.04 17.68
C ILE A 519 -26.36 -1.38 17.12
N ARG A 520 -26.19 -2.41 17.96
CA ARG A 520 -26.32 -3.82 17.55
C ARG A 520 -27.66 -4.11 16.90
N LYS A 521 -28.75 -3.60 17.47
CA LYS A 521 -30.11 -3.76 16.89
C LYS A 521 -30.23 -3.09 15.53
N ASN A 522 -29.65 -1.91 15.35
CA ASN A 522 -29.66 -1.20 14.07
C ASN A 522 -28.82 -1.94 13.02
N VAL A 523 -27.65 -2.44 13.40
CA VAL A 523 -26.80 -3.26 12.51
C VAL A 523 -27.54 -4.51 12.07
N LEU A 524 -28.20 -5.24 12.99
CA LEU A 524 -28.97 -6.44 12.63
C LEU A 524 -30.10 -6.13 11.63
N LYS A 525 -30.77 -4.97 11.74
CA LYS A 525 -31.75 -4.55 10.73
C LYS A 525 -31.11 -4.37 9.36
N GLN A 526 -29.93 -3.75 9.27
CA GLN A 526 -29.23 -3.58 8.00
C GLN A 526 -28.73 -4.90 7.42
N LEU A 527 -28.20 -5.80 8.27
CA LEU A 527 -27.83 -7.16 7.85
C LEU A 527 -29.04 -7.94 7.34
N ASN A 528 -30.20 -7.76 7.98
CA ASN A 528 -31.44 -8.42 7.57
C ASN A 528 -31.90 -7.96 6.18
N MET A 529 -31.64 -6.71 5.76
CA MET A 529 -31.92 -6.27 4.39
C MET A 529 -31.00 -6.92 3.34
N ILE A 530 -29.82 -7.41 3.74
CA ILE A 530 -28.85 -8.11 2.86
C ILE A 530 -29.18 -9.61 2.83
N SER A 531 -29.28 -10.22 4.00
CA SER A 531 -29.55 -11.64 4.19
C SER A 531 -30.07 -11.90 5.61
N HIS A 532 -31.28 -12.47 5.68
CA HIS A 532 -31.86 -12.92 6.95
C HIS A 532 -30.96 -13.93 7.68
N ASP A 533 -30.27 -14.82 6.96
CA ASP A 533 -29.38 -15.82 7.56
C ASP A 533 -28.20 -15.18 8.30
N ILE A 534 -27.59 -14.15 7.70
CA ILE A 534 -26.49 -13.41 8.34
C ILE A 534 -27.00 -12.76 9.62
N ALA A 535 -28.15 -12.08 9.56
CA ALA A 535 -28.74 -11.42 10.72
C ALA A 535 -28.98 -12.44 11.85
N ARG A 536 -29.60 -13.59 11.55
CA ARG A 536 -29.85 -14.69 12.52
C ARG A 536 -28.57 -15.23 13.17
N ARG A 537 -27.55 -15.50 12.36
CA ARG A 537 -26.31 -16.13 12.86
C ARG A 537 -25.50 -15.17 13.73
N VAL A 538 -25.54 -13.88 13.42
CA VAL A 538 -24.89 -12.84 14.21
C VAL A 538 -25.69 -12.53 15.47
N GLY A 539 -26.99 -12.30 15.38
CA GLY A 539 -27.78 -11.89 16.52
C GLY A 539 -27.99 -13.00 17.56
N ARG A 540 -28.02 -14.29 17.16
CA ARG A 540 -27.98 -15.44 18.08
C ARG A 540 -26.71 -15.42 18.95
N ALA A 541 -25.56 -15.14 18.36
CA ALA A 541 -24.29 -15.06 19.10
C ALA A 541 -24.23 -13.85 20.04
N LEU A 542 -24.90 -12.75 19.68
CA LEU A 542 -24.96 -11.52 20.50
C LEU A 542 -26.10 -11.52 21.53
N GLY A 543 -27.02 -12.48 21.46
CA GLY A 543 -28.21 -12.53 22.33
C GLY A 543 -29.20 -11.38 22.09
N THR A 544 -29.26 -10.83 20.88
CA THR A 544 -30.04 -9.61 20.55
C THR A 544 -31.30 -9.86 19.71
N GLU A 545 -31.70 -11.13 19.53
CA GLU A 545 -32.80 -11.58 18.67
C GLU A 545 -34.10 -11.91 19.40
N ASP A 546 -34.41 -11.29 20.54
CA ASP A 546 -35.70 -11.52 21.20
C ASP A 546 -36.63 -10.29 21.08
N PRO A 547 -37.70 -10.34 20.25
CA PRO A 547 -38.02 -11.38 19.26
C PRO A 547 -37.16 -11.30 17.98
N PRO A 548 -37.04 -12.38 17.18
CA PRO A 548 -36.26 -12.36 15.94
C PRO A 548 -36.83 -11.36 14.94
N LEU A 549 -35.98 -10.71 14.15
CA LEU A 549 -36.44 -9.85 13.05
C LEU A 549 -37.13 -10.73 11.99
N PRO A 550 -38.30 -10.36 11.45
CA PRO A 550 -38.85 -11.04 10.28
C PRO A 550 -37.93 -10.84 9.06
N PRO A 551 -37.88 -11.78 8.11
CA PRO A 551 -37.15 -11.58 6.87
C PRO A 551 -37.71 -10.37 6.11
N ASP A 552 -36.83 -9.57 5.51
CA ASP A 552 -37.17 -8.47 4.60
C ASP A 552 -36.50 -8.75 3.26
N ASP A 553 -37.26 -9.35 2.34
CA ASP A 553 -36.74 -9.94 1.10
C ASP A 553 -36.59 -8.95 -0.06
N HIS A 554 -36.79 -7.65 0.18
CA HIS A 554 -36.83 -6.63 -0.86
C HIS A 554 -35.59 -6.60 -1.77
N TYR A 555 -34.41 -6.91 -1.23
CA TYR A 555 -33.12 -6.93 -1.97
C TYR A 555 -32.49 -8.33 -2.07
N TYR A 556 -33.19 -9.39 -1.64
CA TYR A 556 -32.64 -10.74 -1.66
C TYR A 556 -32.54 -11.27 -3.08
N HIS A 557 -31.42 -11.93 -3.38
CA HIS A 557 -31.22 -12.68 -4.61
C HIS A 557 -30.11 -13.73 -4.40
N ASP A 558 -30.03 -14.68 -5.33
CA ASP A 558 -29.02 -15.76 -5.29
C ASP A 558 -27.93 -15.61 -6.36
N ASN A 559 -27.92 -14.48 -7.08
CA ASN A 559 -26.85 -14.17 -8.04
C ASN A 559 -25.47 -14.19 -7.36
N THR A 560 -24.48 -14.61 -8.13
CA THR A 560 -23.05 -14.63 -7.80
C THR A 560 -22.26 -13.94 -8.91
N THR A 561 -21.01 -13.58 -8.63
CA THR A 561 -20.05 -13.03 -9.61
C THR A 561 -18.66 -13.57 -9.31
N ALA A 562 -17.85 -13.73 -10.36
CA ALA A 562 -16.53 -14.30 -10.30
C ALA A 562 -15.53 -13.39 -9.55
N HIS A 563 -14.38 -13.97 -9.17
CA HIS A 563 -13.22 -13.25 -8.64
C HIS A 563 -13.44 -12.44 -7.35
N MET A 564 -14.45 -12.80 -6.54
CA MET A 564 -14.73 -12.16 -5.25
C MET A 564 -14.01 -12.81 -4.06
N SER A 565 -13.65 -14.09 -4.18
CA SER A 565 -13.01 -14.87 -3.10
C SER A 565 -11.58 -14.39 -2.84
N ALA A 566 -11.19 -14.35 -1.56
CA ALA A 566 -9.83 -14.03 -1.13
C ALA A 566 -9.01 -15.30 -0.79
N TYR A 567 -9.62 -16.47 -0.91
CA TYR A 567 -9.04 -17.78 -0.57
C TYR A 567 -9.36 -18.82 -1.65
N GLY A 568 -8.90 -20.06 -1.47
CA GLY A 568 -9.37 -21.23 -2.22
C GLY A 568 -8.79 -21.40 -3.63
N ALA A 569 -8.42 -20.32 -4.31
CA ALA A 569 -7.65 -20.40 -5.55
C ALA A 569 -6.20 -20.80 -5.25
N ALA A 570 -5.67 -21.77 -6.00
CA ALA A 570 -4.26 -22.13 -5.90
C ALA A 570 -3.39 -20.95 -6.37
N LEU A 571 -2.36 -20.62 -5.58
CA LEU A 571 -1.43 -19.55 -5.92
C LEU A 571 -0.65 -19.91 -7.19
N PRO A 572 -0.56 -19.00 -8.18
CA PRO A 572 0.22 -19.21 -9.40
C PRO A 572 1.71 -19.45 -9.13
N THR A 573 2.21 -18.98 -8.00
CA THR A 573 3.59 -19.15 -7.56
C THR A 573 3.67 -19.17 -6.03
N ILE A 574 4.62 -19.92 -5.49
CA ILE A 574 4.94 -19.97 -4.06
C ILE A 574 6.19 -19.14 -3.71
N ALA A 575 6.74 -18.40 -4.69
CA ALA A 575 7.92 -17.57 -4.49
C ALA A 575 7.69 -16.48 -3.43
N GLY A 576 8.64 -16.35 -2.52
CA GLY A 576 8.57 -15.41 -1.40
C GLY A 576 7.68 -15.85 -0.23
N LEU A 577 7.06 -17.04 -0.28
CA LEU A 577 6.42 -17.64 0.90
C LEU A 577 7.48 -18.16 1.88
N ARG A 578 7.11 -18.32 3.16
CA ARG A 578 8.02 -18.61 4.27
C ARG A 578 7.78 -19.99 4.87
N VAL A 579 8.84 -20.73 5.19
CA VAL A 579 8.75 -22.06 5.82
C VAL A 579 9.64 -22.15 7.06
N GLY A 580 9.06 -22.53 8.19
CA GLY A 580 9.79 -22.82 9.42
C GLY A 580 10.05 -24.31 9.58
N VAL A 581 11.31 -24.72 9.72
CA VAL A 581 11.66 -26.13 9.95
C VAL A 581 12.15 -26.33 11.39
N LEU A 582 11.30 -26.86 12.26
CA LEU A 582 11.65 -27.12 13.66
C LEU A 582 12.65 -28.28 13.73
N VAL A 583 13.81 -28.07 14.37
CA VAL A 583 14.91 -29.03 14.49
C VAL A 583 15.37 -29.18 15.94
N ASN A 584 15.94 -30.34 16.27
CA ASN A 584 16.63 -30.55 17.54
C ASN A 584 18.08 -30.06 17.43
N SER A 585 18.41 -28.95 18.12
CA SER A 585 19.73 -28.30 18.04
C SER A 585 20.88 -29.15 18.61
N GLU A 586 20.57 -30.24 19.31
CA GLU A 586 21.54 -31.18 19.87
C GLU A 586 21.79 -32.39 18.97
N SER A 587 20.98 -32.55 17.92
CA SER A 587 21.12 -33.62 16.94
C SER A 587 21.61 -33.08 15.61
N GLY A 588 22.87 -33.34 15.29
CA GLY A 588 23.45 -32.98 13.99
C GLY A 588 22.65 -33.57 12.80
N ALA A 589 22.05 -34.74 12.98
CA ALA A 589 21.17 -35.37 11.98
C ALA A 589 19.86 -34.60 11.80
N SER A 590 19.21 -34.15 12.89
CA SER A 590 17.98 -33.35 12.83
C SER A 590 18.22 -32.00 12.14
N VAL A 591 19.32 -31.31 12.50
CA VAL A 591 19.71 -30.05 11.87
C VAL A 591 20.04 -30.26 10.38
N ALA A 592 20.77 -31.33 10.03
CA ALA A 592 21.08 -31.66 8.64
C ALA A 592 19.81 -31.95 7.82
N GLN A 593 18.85 -32.68 8.38
CA GLN A 593 17.56 -32.94 7.73
C GLN A 593 16.78 -31.63 7.52
N GLY A 594 16.76 -30.74 8.52
CA GLY A 594 16.13 -29.43 8.38
C GLY A 594 16.76 -28.55 7.29
N ARG A 595 18.10 -28.56 7.18
CA ARG A 595 18.80 -27.90 6.07
C ARG A 595 18.45 -28.52 4.72
N ALA A 596 18.32 -29.84 4.63
CA ALA A 596 17.93 -30.51 3.39
C ALA A 596 16.52 -30.09 2.94
N VAL A 597 15.56 -29.96 3.85
CA VAL A 597 14.22 -29.42 3.55
C VAL A 597 14.32 -27.97 3.04
N ARG A 598 15.07 -27.12 3.74
CA ARG A 598 15.31 -25.71 3.35
C ARG A 598 15.90 -25.61 1.95
N ASP A 599 16.95 -26.38 1.68
CA ASP A 599 17.67 -26.31 0.41
C ASP A 599 16.82 -26.89 -0.75
N GLY A 600 15.99 -27.91 -0.50
CA GLY A 600 15.02 -28.43 -1.47
C GLY A 600 13.91 -27.44 -1.88
N LEU A 601 13.66 -26.43 -1.05
CA LEU A 601 12.70 -25.36 -1.31
C LEU A 601 13.32 -24.16 -2.07
N ARG A 602 14.66 -24.06 -2.12
CA ARG A 602 15.38 -22.92 -2.70
C ARG A 602 15.06 -22.68 -4.18
N ALA A 603 14.99 -23.75 -4.99
CA ALA A 603 14.67 -23.64 -6.42
C ALA A 603 13.27 -23.07 -6.67
N ALA A 604 12.35 -23.21 -5.71
CA ALA A 604 11.01 -22.63 -5.76
C ALA A 604 10.95 -21.21 -5.17
N LYS A 605 12.10 -20.60 -4.84
CA LYS A 605 12.20 -19.24 -4.29
C LYS A 605 11.44 -19.04 -2.98
N VAL A 606 11.33 -20.10 -2.17
CA VAL A 606 10.69 -20.06 -0.84
C VAL A 606 11.73 -19.68 0.22
N PHE A 607 11.39 -18.75 1.10
CA PHE A 607 12.21 -18.37 2.25
C PHE A 607 12.05 -19.40 3.37
N ALA A 608 12.90 -20.43 3.38
CA ALA A 608 12.90 -21.43 4.43
C ALA A 608 13.99 -21.16 5.48
N SER A 609 13.68 -21.40 6.75
CA SER A 609 14.62 -21.24 7.87
C SER A 609 14.50 -22.39 8.87
N THR A 610 15.62 -22.91 9.36
CA THR A 610 15.63 -23.88 10.46
C THR A 610 15.47 -23.18 11.80
N VAL A 611 14.68 -23.79 12.69
CA VAL A 611 14.30 -23.23 13.99
C VAL A 611 14.66 -24.23 15.08
N GLY A 612 15.56 -23.84 15.99
CA GLY A 612 16.05 -24.71 17.06
C GLY A 612 15.98 -24.02 18.42
N LYS A 613 16.31 -24.75 19.49
CA LYS A 613 16.29 -24.18 20.86
C LYS A 613 17.36 -23.12 21.10
N ARG A 614 18.48 -23.19 20.38
CA ARG A 614 19.62 -22.27 20.50
C ARG A 614 20.34 -22.13 19.17
N THR A 615 21.09 -21.06 19.01
CA THR A 615 21.94 -20.85 17.83
C THR A 615 23.09 -21.84 17.83
N VAL A 616 23.15 -22.66 16.78
CA VAL A 616 24.26 -23.55 16.42
C VAL A 616 24.39 -23.53 14.91
N GLU A 617 25.48 -24.08 14.37
CA GLU A 617 25.68 -24.15 12.92
C GLU A 617 24.50 -24.84 12.21
N GLY A 618 23.87 -24.11 11.28
CA GLY A 618 22.71 -24.58 10.53
C GLY A 618 21.35 -24.43 11.22
N VAL A 619 21.29 -23.74 12.36
CA VAL A 619 20.04 -23.24 12.96
C VAL A 619 19.93 -21.74 12.68
N ASP A 620 18.99 -21.36 11.83
CA ASP A 620 18.82 -19.97 11.36
C ASP A 620 18.10 -19.09 12.40
N ARG A 621 17.19 -19.68 13.21
CA ARG A 621 16.39 -18.98 14.22
C ARG A 621 16.26 -19.76 15.52
N THR A 622 16.09 -19.04 16.63
CA THR A 622 15.76 -19.65 17.92
C THR A 622 14.25 -19.73 18.12
N LEU A 623 13.80 -20.75 18.86
CA LEU A 623 12.41 -20.89 19.28
C LEU A 623 11.92 -19.68 20.07
N ALA A 624 12.79 -19.01 20.83
CA ALA A 624 12.46 -17.81 21.60
C ALA A 624 11.96 -16.65 20.71
N ALA A 625 12.63 -16.45 19.58
CA ALA A 625 12.37 -15.36 18.62
C ALA A 625 11.45 -15.78 17.46
N THR A 626 10.74 -16.91 17.61
CA THR A 626 9.92 -17.50 16.55
C THR A 626 8.50 -17.75 17.04
N ASP A 627 7.56 -17.57 16.12
CA ASP A 627 6.12 -17.71 16.30
C ASP A 627 5.53 -18.30 15.00
N ALA A 628 4.33 -18.87 15.03
CA ALA A 628 3.68 -19.41 13.82
C ALA A 628 3.39 -18.32 12.77
N THR A 629 3.22 -17.07 13.21
CA THR A 629 2.87 -15.93 12.38
C THR A 629 3.90 -15.57 11.31
N VAL A 630 5.18 -15.92 11.49
CA VAL A 630 6.24 -15.56 10.53
C VAL A 630 6.41 -16.57 9.39
N PHE A 631 5.63 -17.66 9.38
CA PHE A 631 5.74 -18.73 8.38
C PHE A 631 4.41 -18.97 7.67
N ASP A 632 4.47 -19.38 6.41
CA ASP A 632 3.32 -19.85 5.63
C ASP A 632 3.11 -21.36 5.77
N ALA A 633 4.16 -22.12 6.07
CA ALA A 633 4.10 -23.53 6.45
C ALA A 633 5.14 -23.88 7.53
N VAL A 634 4.87 -24.96 8.28
CA VAL A 634 5.79 -25.48 9.32
C VAL A 634 6.11 -26.93 9.05
N VAL A 635 7.38 -27.31 9.15
CA VAL A 635 7.85 -28.69 9.08
C VAL A 635 8.54 -29.06 10.37
N VAL A 636 8.20 -30.20 10.96
CA VAL A 636 8.83 -30.76 12.15
C VAL A 636 9.79 -31.85 11.72
N ALA A 637 11.10 -31.63 11.91
CA ALA A 637 12.13 -32.59 11.57
C ALA A 637 12.13 -33.81 12.50
N ASP A 638 12.82 -34.87 12.09
CA ASP A 638 13.04 -36.06 12.89
C ASP A 638 13.91 -35.74 14.14
N GLY A 639 13.73 -36.53 15.21
CA GLY A 639 14.47 -36.38 16.47
C GLY A 639 14.06 -35.17 17.31
N THR A 640 12.92 -34.54 17.00
CA THR A 640 12.38 -33.36 17.70
C THR A 640 11.41 -33.70 18.82
N ALA A 641 11.10 -34.98 19.07
CA ALA A 641 10.12 -35.43 20.06
C ALA A 641 10.32 -34.79 21.45
N ALA A 642 11.56 -34.66 21.91
CA ALA A 642 11.87 -34.01 23.19
C ALA A 642 11.41 -32.54 23.29
N LEU A 643 11.30 -31.83 22.16
CA LEU A 643 10.82 -30.43 22.13
C LEU A 643 9.33 -30.30 22.45
N PHE A 644 8.55 -31.37 22.27
CA PHE A 644 7.10 -31.40 22.44
C PHE A 644 6.67 -32.10 23.74
N GLU A 645 7.60 -32.46 24.62
CA GLU A 645 7.24 -33.05 25.92
C GLU A 645 6.49 -32.02 26.78
N ALA A 646 5.47 -32.47 27.52
CA ALA A 646 4.64 -31.65 28.39
C ALA A 646 4.58 -32.24 29.81
N GLY A 647 4.21 -31.44 30.80
CA GLY A 647 4.05 -31.87 32.19
C GLY A 647 5.37 -32.18 32.92
N ALA A 648 5.33 -33.11 33.88
CA ALA A 648 6.50 -33.49 34.69
C ALA A 648 7.61 -34.18 33.87
N ALA A 649 7.28 -34.68 32.68
CA ALA A 649 8.23 -35.30 31.75
C ALA A 649 9.01 -34.28 30.91
N ALA A 650 8.52 -33.04 30.77
CA ALA A 650 9.19 -32.03 29.97
C ALA A 650 10.48 -31.56 30.64
N ALA A 651 11.62 -31.76 29.97
CA ALA A 651 12.84 -31.04 30.32
C ALA A 651 12.55 -29.52 30.20
N ARG A 652 12.46 -28.82 31.33
CA ARG A 652 12.21 -27.37 31.36
C ARG A 652 13.38 -26.66 30.67
N SER A 653 13.19 -26.26 29.41
CA SER A 653 14.15 -25.40 28.74
C SER A 653 14.01 -23.98 29.27
N THR A 654 15.12 -23.36 29.65
CA THR A 654 15.18 -21.92 29.96
C THR A 654 15.38 -21.07 28.71
N TYR A 655 15.52 -21.69 27.52
CA TYR A 655 15.84 -20.97 26.29
C TYR A 655 14.62 -20.44 25.55
N TYR A 656 13.41 -20.90 25.86
CA TYR A 656 12.18 -20.44 25.22
C TYR A 656 10.99 -20.58 26.16
N PRO A 657 9.89 -19.83 25.94
CA PRO A 657 8.71 -19.92 26.78
C PRO A 657 8.09 -21.34 26.79
N PRO A 658 7.51 -21.80 27.93
CA PRO A 658 6.92 -23.12 28.02
C PRO A 658 5.93 -23.41 26.89
N GLY A 659 6.03 -24.59 26.28
CA GLY A 659 5.12 -25.03 25.21
C GLY A 659 5.34 -24.40 23.84
N ARG A 660 6.36 -23.54 23.66
CA ARG A 660 6.61 -22.82 22.38
C ARG A 660 6.62 -23.72 21.12
N PRO A 661 7.30 -24.87 21.07
CA PRO A 661 7.28 -25.73 19.88
C PRO A 661 5.88 -26.24 19.55
N SER A 662 5.14 -26.69 20.57
CA SER A 662 3.74 -27.13 20.43
C SER A 662 2.86 -26.00 19.94
N GLN A 663 3.00 -24.80 20.51
CA GLN A 663 2.24 -23.61 20.11
C GLN A 663 2.45 -23.26 18.63
N ILE A 664 3.71 -23.24 18.15
CA ILE A 664 3.99 -22.95 16.74
C ILE A 664 3.25 -23.91 15.81
N VAL A 665 3.22 -25.19 16.17
CA VAL A 665 2.58 -26.25 15.37
C VAL A 665 1.05 -26.17 15.46
N THR A 666 0.48 -25.95 16.66
CA THR A 666 -0.98 -25.81 16.86
C THR A 666 -1.52 -24.58 16.14
N ASP A 667 -0.88 -23.43 16.31
CA ASP A 667 -1.34 -22.16 15.74
C ASP A 667 -1.27 -22.23 14.21
N SER A 668 -0.20 -22.82 13.66
CA SER A 668 -0.09 -23.07 12.23
C SER A 668 -1.22 -23.96 11.70
N PHE A 669 -1.56 -25.03 12.42
CA PHE A 669 -2.64 -25.92 12.03
C PHE A 669 -4.01 -25.21 12.07
N HIS A 670 -4.32 -24.52 13.17
CA HIS A 670 -5.60 -23.83 13.37
C HIS A 670 -5.80 -22.66 12.42
N TRP A 671 -4.73 -21.98 12.03
CA TRP A 671 -4.78 -20.95 10.99
C TRP A 671 -4.76 -21.51 9.57
N GLY A 672 -4.96 -22.82 9.39
CA GLY A 672 -5.10 -23.44 8.08
C GLY A 672 -3.81 -23.60 7.28
N LYS A 673 -2.63 -23.44 7.89
CA LYS A 673 -1.34 -23.58 7.19
C LYS A 673 -1.01 -25.05 6.86
N PRO A 674 -0.19 -25.32 5.84
CA PRO A 674 0.40 -26.64 5.65
C PRO A 674 1.35 -26.99 6.81
N VAL A 675 1.24 -28.21 7.33
CA VAL A 675 2.11 -28.72 8.42
C VAL A 675 2.68 -30.08 8.05
N GLY A 676 4.00 -30.23 8.10
CA GLY A 676 4.72 -31.45 7.77
C GLY A 676 5.44 -32.07 8.96
N PHE A 677 5.53 -33.40 9.01
CA PHE A 677 6.20 -34.14 10.08
C PHE A 677 7.09 -35.25 9.51
N LEU A 678 8.39 -35.19 9.81
CA LEU A 678 9.41 -36.13 9.35
C LEU A 678 9.76 -37.15 10.45
N GLY A 679 9.76 -38.44 10.11
CA GLY A 679 10.22 -39.53 10.99
C GLY A 679 9.49 -39.56 12.33
N THR A 680 10.24 -39.49 13.44
CA THR A 680 9.69 -39.39 14.81
C THR A 680 9.07 -38.04 15.12
N GLY A 681 9.25 -37.02 14.27
CA GLY A 681 8.58 -35.72 14.38
C GLY A 681 7.04 -35.84 14.37
N LYS A 682 6.49 -36.93 13.80
CA LYS A 682 5.06 -37.24 13.85
C LYS A 682 4.50 -37.41 15.27
N GLU A 683 5.36 -37.68 16.27
CA GLU A 683 4.93 -37.72 17.67
C GLU A 683 4.35 -36.38 18.14
N ALA A 684 4.74 -35.26 17.52
CA ALA A 684 4.16 -33.95 17.79
C ALA A 684 2.64 -33.96 17.56
N ILE A 685 2.13 -34.69 16.57
CA ILE A 685 0.68 -34.78 16.26
C ILE A 685 -0.12 -35.21 17.49
N ASN A 686 0.32 -36.28 18.16
CA ASN A 686 -0.36 -36.81 19.34
C ASN A 686 -0.31 -35.84 20.53
N ARG A 687 0.73 -35.01 20.61
CA ARG A 687 0.96 -34.08 21.73
C ARG A 687 0.30 -32.73 21.52
N THR A 688 -0.04 -32.37 20.28
CA THR A 688 -0.73 -31.13 19.92
C THR A 688 -2.21 -31.33 19.60
N GLY A 689 -2.68 -32.57 19.47
CA GLY A 689 -4.07 -32.89 19.13
C GLY A 689 -4.43 -32.61 17.66
N ILE A 690 -3.42 -32.49 16.78
CA ILE A 690 -3.63 -32.29 15.35
C ILE A 690 -4.31 -33.51 14.74
N LYS A 691 -5.29 -33.27 13.89
CA LYS A 691 -5.98 -34.33 13.12
C LYS A 691 -5.31 -34.50 11.77
N ALA A 692 -5.12 -35.75 11.33
CA ALA A 692 -4.73 -36.03 9.96
C ALA A 692 -5.82 -35.55 8.99
N GLY A 693 -5.41 -35.08 7.81
CA GLY A 693 -6.32 -34.52 6.82
C GLY A 693 -5.58 -33.67 5.78
N PRO A 694 -6.31 -32.96 4.90
CA PRO A 694 -5.74 -32.03 3.94
C PRO A 694 -4.74 -31.05 4.58
N GLY A 695 -3.55 -30.95 3.98
CA GLY A 695 -2.49 -30.06 4.44
C GLY A 695 -1.72 -30.52 5.68
N VAL A 696 -1.92 -31.76 6.12
CA VAL A 696 -1.10 -32.42 7.15
C VAL A 696 -0.32 -33.55 6.49
N TYR A 697 1.01 -33.41 6.44
CA TYR A 697 1.89 -34.33 5.73
C TYR A 697 2.76 -35.11 6.71
N VAL A 698 2.80 -36.44 6.59
CA VAL A 698 3.63 -37.32 7.42
C VAL A 698 4.45 -38.22 6.52
N GLY A 699 5.76 -38.27 6.74
CA GLY A 699 6.67 -39.13 5.97
C GLY A 699 8.04 -39.26 6.62
N SER A 700 8.94 -40.05 6.06
CA SER A 700 10.34 -40.16 6.50
C SER A 700 11.34 -39.60 5.48
N ASP A 701 10.90 -39.41 4.23
CA ASP A 701 11.71 -38.94 3.12
C ASP A 701 11.60 -37.41 2.94
N VAL A 702 12.75 -36.75 2.79
CA VAL A 702 12.84 -35.28 2.66
C VAL A 702 12.32 -34.82 1.29
N GLU A 703 12.60 -35.56 0.21
CA GLU A 703 12.20 -35.17 -1.14
C GLU A 703 10.68 -35.15 -1.28
N SER A 704 10.03 -36.22 -0.82
CA SER A 704 8.57 -36.33 -0.74
C SER A 704 7.96 -35.24 0.15
N MET A 705 8.58 -34.93 1.30
CA MET A 705 8.12 -33.86 2.18
C MET A 705 8.21 -32.49 1.50
N VAL A 706 9.32 -32.20 0.82
CA VAL A 706 9.49 -30.95 0.07
C VAL A 706 8.43 -30.81 -1.02
N LYS A 707 8.12 -31.88 -1.76
CA LYS A 707 7.05 -31.89 -2.76
C LYS A 707 5.70 -31.57 -2.13
N ASN A 708 5.33 -32.27 -1.07
CA ASN A 708 4.06 -32.09 -0.37
C ASN A 708 3.92 -30.67 0.20
N VAL A 709 4.97 -30.11 0.78
CA VAL A 709 4.97 -28.74 1.31
C VAL A 709 4.80 -27.71 0.17
N LYS A 710 5.41 -27.92 -1.00
CA LYS A 710 5.20 -27.04 -2.17
C LYS A 710 3.74 -27.05 -2.63
N GLU A 711 3.12 -28.23 -2.72
CA GLU A 711 1.71 -28.37 -3.07
C GLU A 711 0.81 -27.68 -2.01
N GLY A 712 1.10 -27.90 -0.73
CA GLY A 712 0.37 -27.24 0.35
C GLY A 712 0.52 -25.71 0.35
N LEU A 713 1.72 -25.20 0.07
CA LEU A 713 1.96 -23.75 -0.05
C LEU A 713 1.19 -23.14 -1.23
N ALA A 714 1.02 -23.87 -2.34
CA ALA A 714 0.21 -23.41 -3.46
C ALA A 714 -1.28 -23.34 -3.08
N THR A 715 -1.80 -24.29 -2.29
CA THR A 715 -3.15 -24.20 -1.71
C THR A 715 -3.27 -23.06 -0.69
N PHE A 716 -2.16 -22.72 -0.01
CA PHE A 716 -1.99 -21.67 0.99
C PHE A 716 -2.78 -21.87 2.31
N LYS A 717 -4.11 -22.04 2.24
CA LYS A 717 -4.99 -22.25 3.41
C LYS A 717 -5.94 -23.44 3.21
N PHE A 718 -5.99 -24.31 4.21
CA PHE A 718 -6.90 -25.45 4.28
C PHE A 718 -8.18 -25.08 5.06
N LEU A 719 -9.22 -24.70 4.30
CA LEU A 719 -10.46 -24.11 4.84
C LEU A 719 -11.41 -25.13 5.47
N ASP A 720 -11.19 -26.43 5.26
CA ASP A 720 -11.93 -27.53 5.91
C ASP A 720 -11.71 -27.60 7.43
N ARG A 721 -10.74 -26.83 7.94
CA ARG A 721 -10.46 -26.69 9.38
C ARG A 721 -11.32 -25.62 10.05
N ILE A 722 -12.09 -24.85 9.29
CA ILE A 722 -13.00 -23.84 9.80
C ILE A 722 -14.33 -24.51 10.12
N ALA A 723 -14.74 -24.45 11.38
CA ALA A 723 -16.05 -24.94 11.79
C ALA A 723 -17.13 -24.04 11.18
N LEU A 724 -18.12 -24.65 10.52
CA LEU A 724 -19.28 -23.93 9.99
C LEU A 724 -20.41 -24.00 11.03
N ASP A 725 -21.20 -22.92 11.12
CA ASP A 725 -22.46 -22.99 11.85
C ASP A 725 -23.34 -24.11 11.26
N GLU A 726 -24.03 -24.88 12.10
CA GLU A 726 -24.95 -25.92 11.64
C GLU A 726 -26.03 -25.31 10.74
N SER A 727 -26.25 -25.91 9.57
CA SER A 727 -27.38 -25.53 8.71
C SER A 727 -28.67 -25.98 9.39
N GLU A 728 -29.45 -25.04 9.91
CA GLU A 728 -30.84 -25.26 10.33
C GLU A 728 -31.80 -25.20 9.14
#